data_AF-A0A6M4HAY1-F1
#
_entry.id   AF-A0A6M4HAY1-F1
#
_cell.length_a   1.000
_cell.length_b   1.000
_cell.length_c   1.000
_cell.angle_alpha   90.00
_cell.angle_beta   90.00
_cell.angle_gamma   90.00
#
_symmetry.space_group_name_H-M   'P 1'
#
loop_
_entity.id
_entity.type
_entity.pdbx_description
1 polymer ?
#
loop_
_entity_poly.entity_id
_entity_poly.type
_entity_poly.pdbx_seq_one_letter_code
_entity_poly.pdbx_strand_id
1 'polypeptide(L)'
;MNTQQPTRFAAWLLAARRSLRLLAMVALLVVPSLQARAANFTDIWWNPSESGWGVALSHHHDKIFGLLYIYDADGKPLWVSMPDGKFENNGRTYVGSLYRTTGPSYRAAFFNPTQVNVSSVGTARIDFGADDQSATMQVTIGSYQSTKQVKRYSFGNAPSNYPNDRSDIWWNPDESGWGLTLNHNGNNIFGVLYTYDETGRPLWVTMPGGTFTEANQFNGKLYTTTGSPYTAAFEASKVKTTEVGNISIEFINGDEARLTISINGFTRSRPVRRFAFGTDPGIRPPKVDLSINATASPLVAPATVTLRAAVTAGDRPVSKVVFYEGCDRIGEATAAPWEFKVASLSAGNHTFSARALDDSGSSGALDTESKEVKTGGTAPPPPPTSTTNKLPTVAITSPPNNAVVRVGTNLELIAAASDPDGTIVKVEFFTGPYKMGEATAAPWRLVFPNSSEAGYAVTAVATDDRGGTKTSSVVNITTVGTPPVLDSQTKDAARFLTQATFGIKSIAEIENLKAIGFDAWLNQQIPMVAPSFVQYVNDRKAAGEKPDEERAYEAIWQQWLWQPGQLRARMAFALSELFVISNIAPDLDTYAMASYWDMLNAGAFGNYRNLLENVTLHPAMGYYLNMIGSRKADPVKGTHPNENFAREVMQLFTIGLYKLNIDGSRVLDSAGKPINTYDETVIKGMAAAFTGWNFAGADTSKPSTFNPPKENWLEPMASWESMHDTNAKPIFDGIVLPANQTAAQDMKAALDALFNHPNVGPFVGRQLIQRFVTSNPSPQYIARVAAAFNRDPGGVRGNLLWVLREVLYDPEARSLAKATEAGWGKQREPVIRFANFLRGLNATSPTGRNKIWYLDSADEGLNQSPLLSPSVFNFFSPNYRQPGPLSAANLVAPEFQITTETSMVGTLNFFARLVKNGSYGSGDTKLTMDLTQLNALAGSPGALADHLSLLFMNGAMSEALRTTMVITLSTMPMPATKTGDSGATITDRVKAALMLVALSPDYVIQK
;
A
#
# COMPACT_ATOMS: atom_id res chain seq x y z
N MET A 1 -7.46 78.53 -1.39
CA MET A 1 -6.02 78.28 -1.64
C MET A 1 -5.50 77.31 -0.59
N ASN A 2 -5.17 76.07 -0.96
CA ASN A 2 -4.04 75.33 -0.37
C ASN A 2 -3.78 74.04 -1.16
N THR A 3 -2.50 73.74 -1.39
CA THR A 3 -2.03 72.66 -2.27
C THR A 3 -1.18 71.67 -1.49
N GLN A 4 -1.69 70.48 -1.17
CA GLN A 4 -0.87 69.35 -0.69
C GLN A 4 -1.44 67.96 -1.05
N GLN A 5 -0.90 67.36 -2.11
CA GLN A 5 -0.60 65.93 -2.31
C GLN A 5 0.50 65.89 -3.40
N PRO A 6 1.59 65.09 -3.31
CA PRO A 6 1.49 63.61 -3.28
C PRO A 6 2.63 62.83 -2.56
N THR A 7 2.32 61.71 -1.89
CA THR A 7 3.38 60.77 -1.41
C THR A 7 3.08 59.27 -1.52
N ARG A 8 1.83 58.83 -1.76
CA ARG A 8 1.46 57.39 -1.70
C ARG A 8 1.72 56.57 -2.98
N PHE A 9 1.85 57.21 -4.15
CA PHE A 9 2.05 56.48 -5.42
C PHE A 9 3.48 55.93 -5.61
N ALA A 10 4.48 56.60 -5.02
CA ALA A 10 5.89 56.22 -5.16
C ALA A 10 6.27 54.93 -4.39
N ALA A 11 5.60 54.66 -3.26
CA ALA A 11 5.88 53.47 -2.45
C ALA A 11 5.48 52.16 -3.15
N TRP A 12 4.38 52.19 -3.92
CA TRP A 12 3.86 51.03 -4.65
C TRP A 12 4.81 50.61 -5.80
N LEU A 13 5.39 51.59 -6.50
CA LEU A 13 6.37 51.38 -7.58
C LEU A 13 7.71 50.80 -7.10
N LEU A 14 8.15 51.08 -5.86
CA LEU A 14 9.37 50.46 -5.30
C LEU A 14 9.14 48.99 -4.89
N ALA A 15 7.97 48.65 -4.36
CA ALA A 15 7.62 47.27 -4.01
C ALA A 15 7.55 46.39 -5.26
N ALA A 16 6.85 46.83 -6.30
CA ALA A 16 6.75 46.12 -7.58
C ALA A 16 8.13 45.84 -8.21
N ARG A 17 9.07 46.79 -8.13
CA ARG A 17 10.45 46.62 -8.65
C ARG A 17 11.32 45.63 -7.87
N ARG A 18 11.00 45.30 -6.61
CA ARG A 18 11.67 44.21 -5.89
C ARG A 18 11.08 42.85 -6.27
N SER A 19 9.75 42.74 -6.38
CA SER A 19 9.08 41.51 -6.81
C SER A 19 9.43 41.09 -8.24
N LEU A 20 9.54 42.05 -9.18
CA LEU A 20 9.98 41.75 -10.56
C LEU A 20 11.43 41.24 -10.65
N ARG A 21 12.32 41.59 -9.72
CA ARG A 21 13.69 41.05 -9.70
C ARG A 21 13.75 39.61 -9.19
N LEU A 22 12.80 39.19 -8.35
CA LEU A 22 12.65 37.78 -7.98
C LEU A 22 12.08 36.96 -9.15
N LEU A 23 11.05 37.45 -9.86
CA LEU A 23 10.57 36.80 -11.08
C LEU A 23 11.63 36.74 -12.19
N ALA A 24 12.47 37.77 -12.34
CA ALA A 24 13.54 37.78 -13.35
C ALA A 24 14.67 36.76 -13.06
N MET A 25 14.83 36.29 -11.83
CA MET A 25 15.73 35.16 -11.51
C MET A 25 15.09 33.79 -11.78
N VAL A 26 13.76 33.70 -11.83
CA VAL A 26 13.04 32.47 -12.22
C VAL A 26 12.93 32.34 -13.76
N ALA A 27 12.96 33.47 -14.49
CA ALA A 27 12.82 33.51 -15.95
C ALA A 27 14.10 33.20 -16.76
N LEU A 28 15.22 32.81 -16.11
CA LEU A 28 16.51 32.55 -16.78
C LEU A 28 16.99 31.09 -16.65
N LEU A 29 16.07 30.16 -16.36
CA LEU A 29 16.31 28.71 -16.30
C LEU A 29 15.35 27.88 -17.17
N VAL A 30 14.75 28.48 -18.20
CA VAL A 30 14.15 27.72 -19.31
C VAL A 30 15.18 27.59 -20.44
N VAL A 31 16.24 26.82 -20.17
CA VAL A 31 16.93 26.12 -21.25
C VAL A 31 15.99 24.98 -21.65
N PRO A 32 15.63 24.80 -22.93
CA PRO A 32 14.91 23.60 -23.33
C PRO A 32 15.81 22.41 -22.98
N SER A 33 15.32 21.53 -22.11
CA SER A 33 16.02 20.31 -21.78
C SER A 33 16.10 19.46 -23.04
N LEU A 34 17.25 19.52 -23.71
CA LEU A 34 17.74 18.41 -24.51
C LEU A 34 17.62 17.18 -23.60
N GLN A 35 16.70 16.27 -23.93
CA GLN A 35 16.56 15.01 -23.20
C GLN A 35 17.90 14.29 -23.31
N ALA A 36 18.69 14.38 -22.23
CA ALA A 36 19.88 13.57 -22.08
C ALA A 36 19.42 12.11 -22.13
N ARG A 37 19.82 11.40 -23.18
CA ARG A 37 19.57 9.97 -23.33
C ARG A 37 20.04 9.29 -22.04
N ALA A 38 19.16 8.54 -21.38
CA ALA A 38 19.55 7.78 -20.19
C ALA A 38 20.71 6.85 -20.55
N ALA A 39 21.84 7.01 -19.87
CA ALA A 39 23.05 6.28 -20.19
C ALA A 39 22.96 4.85 -19.65
N ASN A 40 22.87 3.86 -20.54
CA ASN A 40 22.98 2.45 -20.18
C ASN A 40 24.46 2.08 -20.10
N PHE A 41 24.90 1.51 -18.97
CA PHE A 41 26.31 1.13 -18.71
C PHE A 41 26.53 -0.39 -18.71
N THR A 42 25.49 -1.18 -18.99
CA THR A 42 25.58 -2.63 -19.18
C THR A 42 26.58 -2.94 -20.29
N ASP A 43 27.69 -3.58 -19.92
CA ASP A 43 28.73 -4.05 -20.83
C ASP A 43 29.82 -4.85 -20.08
N ILE A 44 30.76 -5.42 -20.85
CA ILE A 44 32.08 -5.78 -20.35
C ILE A 44 32.99 -4.55 -20.41
N TRP A 45 33.59 -4.19 -19.27
CA TRP A 45 34.55 -3.11 -19.14
C TRP A 45 35.94 -3.67 -18.80
N TRP A 46 36.97 -3.20 -19.50
CA TRP A 46 38.35 -3.73 -19.40
C TRP A 46 39.39 -2.63 -19.62
N ASN A 47 40.63 -2.86 -19.20
CA ASN A 47 41.76 -1.99 -19.53
C ASN A 47 42.53 -2.57 -20.73
N PRO A 48 42.56 -1.90 -21.91
CA PRO A 48 43.28 -2.39 -23.09
C PRO A 48 44.78 -2.61 -22.91
N SER A 49 45.39 -1.97 -21.92
CA SER A 49 46.82 -2.13 -21.58
C SER A 49 47.08 -3.26 -20.58
N GLU A 50 46.04 -3.88 -20.02
CA GLU A 50 46.12 -4.90 -18.96
C GLU A 50 45.18 -6.08 -19.25
N SER A 51 45.31 -6.69 -20.43
CA SER A 51 44.52 -7.86 -20.84
C SER A 51 44.58 -9.00 -19.82
N GLY A 52 43.44 -9.60 -19.51
CA GLY A 52 43.34 -10.81 -18.66
C GLY A 52 42.49 -10.64 -17.40
N TRP A 53 42.12 -9.42 -17.03
CA TRP A 53 41.10 -9.14 -16.03
C TRP A 53 40.01 -8.22 -16.61
N GLY A 54 38.88 -8.07 -15.92
CA GLY A 54 37.85 -7.11 -16.31
C GLY A 54 36.72 -6.98 -15.31
N VAL A 55 35.69 -6.26 -15.73
CA VAL A 55 34.49 -6.00 -14.94
C VAL A 55 33.26 -6.15 -15.82
N ALA A 56 32.34 -7.05 -15.46
CA ALA A 56 31.02 -7.09 -16.07
C ALA A 56 30.09 -6.16 -15.28
N LEU A 57 29.43 -5.23 -15.97
CA LEU A 57 28.41 -4.37 -15.37
C LEU A 57 27.04 -4.72 -15.96
N SER A 58 26.02 -4.79 -15.12
CA SER A 58 24.62 -4.82 -15.52
C SER A 58 23.93 -3.63 -14.86
N HIS A 59 23.33 -2.74 -15.67
CA HIS A 59 22.73 -1.48 -15.26
C HIS A 59 21.21 -1.54 -15.42
N HIS A 60 20.48 -1.60 -14.31
CA HIS A 60 19.02 -1.50 -14.24
C HIS A 60 18.64 -0.19 -13.50
N HIS A 61 18.02 0.74 -14.21
CA HIS A 61 17.44 2.01 -13.71
C HIS A 61 18.42 2.92 -12.95
N ASP A 62 18.47 2.84 -11.62
CA ASP A 62 19.33 3.61 -10.74
C ASP A 62 20.49 2.78 -10.15
N LYS A 63 20.57 1.49 -10.53
CA LYS A 63 21.49 0.50 -9.94
C LYS A 63 22.38 -0.15 -10.99
N ILE A 64 23.65 -0.28 -10.64
CA ILE A 64 24.61 -1.15 -11.32
C ILE A 64 24.98 -2.28 -10.37
N PHE A 65 24.78 -3.51 -10.82
CA PHE A 65 25.49 -4.66 -10.27
C PHE A 65 26.80 -4.81 -11.03
N GLY A 66 27.92 -4.81 -10.32
CA GLY A 66 29.25 -5.02 -10.90
C GLY A 66 29.86 -6.35 -10.46
N LEU A 67 30.49 -7.08 -11.37
CA LEU A 67 31.31 -8.26 -11.09
C LEU A 67 32.74 -7.99 -11.56
N LEU A 68 33.68 -7.86 -10.63
CA LEU A 68 35.11 -7.78 -10.94
C LEU A 68 35.66 -9.21 -10.99
N TYR A 69 36.30 -9.60 -12.10
CA TYR A 69 37.00 -10.86 -12.25
C TYR A 69 38.50 -10.58 -12.44
N ILE A 70 39.26 -10.88 -11.39
CA ILE A 70 40.62 -10.39 -11.15
C ILE A 70 41.51 -11.52 -10.59
N TYR A 71 42.72 -11.18 -10.14
CA TYR A 71 43.64 -12.09 -9.46
C TYR A 71 44.05 -11.57 -8.09
N ASP A 72 44.18 -12.48 -7.13
CA ASP A 72 44.70 -12.20 -5.79
C ASP A 72 46.23 -12.01 -5.77
N ALA A 73 46.80 -11.82 -4.58
CA ALA A 73 48.24 -11.58 -4.38
C ALA A 73 49.14 -12.73 -4.89
N ASP A 74 48.62 -13.97 -4.93
CA ASP A 74 49.34 -15.16 -5.41
C ASP A 74 49.10 -15.41 -6.91
N GLY A 75 48.40 -14.50 -7.60
CA GLY A 75 48.03 -14.64 -9.01
C GLY A 75 46.93 -15.70 -9.24
N LYS A 76 46.15 -16.06 -8.22
CA LYS A 76 45.02 -17.00 -8.35
C LYS A 76 43.73 -16.26 -8.67
N PRO A 77 42.77 -16.89 -9.37
CA PRO A 77 41.49 -16.26 -9.69
C PRO A 77 40.77 -15.79 -8.43
N LEU A 78 40.29 -14.55 -8.48
CA LEU A 78 39.45 -13.94 -7.47
C LEU A 78 38.31 -13.21 -8.18
N TRP A 79 37.11 -13.31 -7.65
CA TRP A 79 36.00 -12.47 -8.05
C TRP A 79 35.39 -11.77 -6.84
N VAL A 80 34.93 -10.54 -7.03
CA VAL A 80 34.20 -9.75 -6.02
C VAL A 80 33.04 -9.05 -6.69
N SER A 81 31.90 -8.96 -5.99
CA SER A 81 30.70 -8.29 -6.49
C SER A 81 30.52 -6.93 -5.84
N MET A 82 30.00 -5.98 -6.60
CA MET A 82 29.35 -4.75 -6.14
C MET A 82 27.86 -4.93 -6.43
N PRO A 83 27.10 -5.60 -5.55
CA PRO A 83 25.71 -5.96 -5.84
C PRO A 83 24.75 -4.77 -5.71
N ASP A 84 25.17 -3.71 -5.03
CA ASP A 84 24.43 -2.48 -4.83
C ASP A 84 25.39 -1.28 -4.70
N GLY A 85 24.84 -0.09 -4.89
CA GLY A 85 25.51 1.20 -4.83
C GLY A 85 24.55 2.34 -5.15
N LYS A 86 25.11 3.50 -5.46
CA LYS A 86 24.35 4.71 -5.81
C LYS A 86 25.06 5.48 -6.91
N PHE A 87 24.29 6.14 -7.76
CA PHE A 87 24.84 7.18 -8.62
C PHE A 87 25.09 8.49 -7.84
N GLU A 88 26.19 9.15 -8.18
CA GLU A 88 26.54 10.53 -7.82
C GLU A 88 26.79 11.32 -9.13
N ASN A 89 27.02 12.63 -9.04
CA ASN A 89 27.39 13.49 -10.17
C ASN A 89 26.51 13.29 -11.43
N ASN A 90 25.21 13.56 -11.31
CA ASN A 90 24.24 13.51 -12.42
C ASN A 90 24.19 12.15 -13.17
N GLY A 91 24.38 11.03 -12.47
CA GLY A 91 24.27 9.69 -13.07
C GLY A 91 25.55 9.17 -13.74
N ARG A 92 26.70 9.83 -13.54
CA ARG A 92 27.99 9.44 -14.17
C ARG A 92 29.04 8.89 -13.21
N THR A 93 28.90 9.10 -11.92
CA THR A 93 29.70 8.41 -10.90
C THR A 93 28.84 7.31 -10.30
N TYR A 94 29.31 6.08 -10.17
CA TYR A 94 28.66 5.04 -9.35
C TYR A 94 29.56 4.62 -8.20
N VAL A 95 29.04 4.58 -6.97
CA VAL A 95 29.79 4.19 -5.76
C VAL A 95 29.05 3.10 -5.01
N GLY A 96 29.74 2.00 -4.68
CA GLY A 96 29.16 0.86 -3.99
C GLY A 96 30.16 0.09 -3.12
N SER A 97 29.63 -0.81 -2.28
CA SER A 97 30.43 -1.70 -1.44
C SER A 97 30.81 -2.97 -2.21
N LEU A 98 32.04 -3.43 -2.02
CA LEU A 98 32.54 -4.69 -2.59
C LEU A 98 32.38 -5.82 -1.59
N TYR A 99 31.87 -6.96 -2.08
CA TYR A 99 31.66 -8.17 -1.31
C TYR A 99 32.43 -9.35 -1.91
N ARG A 100 32.94 -10.20 -1.02
CA ARG A 100 33.48 -11.52 -1.34
C ARG A 100 32.53 -12.57 -0.80
N THR A 101 32.18 -13.50 -1.65
CA THR A 101 31.36 -14.67 -1.30
C THR A 101 32.23 -15.93 -1.31
N THR A 102 31.92 -16.88 -0.42
CA THR A 102 32.38 -18.27 -0.49
C THR A 102 31.20 -19.19 -0.84
N GLY A 103 31.45 -20.41 -1.28
CA GLY A 103 30.38 -21.36 -1.55
C GLY A 103 30.88 -22.77 -1.87
N PRO A 104 29.96 -23.72 -2.08
CA PRO A 104 30.30 -25.10 -2.44
C PRO A 104 31.00 -25.17 -3.81
N SER A 105 31.88 -26.16 -3.96
CA SER A 105 32.52 -26.47 -5.25
C SER A 105 31.50 -26.72 -6.35
N TYR A 106 31.78 -26.28 -7.59
CA TYR A 106 30.95 -26.58 -8.76
C TYR A 106 30.73 -28.09 -8.99
N ARG A 107 31.64 -28.94 -8.47
CA ARG A 107 31.55 -30.41 -8.53
C ARG A 107 30.76 -31.06 -7.38
N ALA A 108 30.41 -30.32 -6.33
CA ALA A 108 29.73 -30.87 -5.14
C ALA A 108 28.41 -31.57 -5.51
N ALA A 109 28.21 -32.83 -5.12
CA ALA A 109 27.06 -33.65 -5.55
C ALA A 109 25.70 -32.96 -5.36
N PHE A 110 25.55 -32.26 -4.22
CA PHE A 110 24.41 -31.43 -3.87
C PHE A 110 24.91 -30.04 -3.46
N PHE A 111 24.08 -29.02 -3.63
CA PHE A 111 24.36 -27.68 -3.12
C PHE A 111 24.17 -27.65 -1.59
N ASN A 112 25.14 -27.10 -0.85
CA ASN A 112 25.04 -26.92 0.60
C ASN A 112 25.03 -25.42 0.93
N PRO A 113 23.88 -24.83 1.34
CA PRO A 113 23.79 -23.41 1.64
C PRO A 113 24.66 -22.99 2.83
N THR A 114 25.03 -23.89 3.74
CA THR A 114 25.86 -23.55 4.92
C THR A 114 27.31 -23.22 4.59
N GLN A 115 27.77 -23.49 3.35
CA GLN A 115 29.09 -23.09 2.87
C GLN A 115 29.09 -21.68 2.25
N VAL A 116 27.92 -21.06 2.10
CA VAL A 116 27.76 -19.73 1.52
C VAL A 116 27.95 -18.67 2.60
N ASN A 117 29.06 -17.94 2.53
CA ASN A 117 29.33 -16.82 3.42
C ASN A 117 29.61 -15.57 2.59
N VAL A 118 28.91 -14.48 2.89
CA VAL A 118 29.09 -13.18 2.23
C VAL A 118 29.78 -12.23 3.21
N SER A 119 30.87 -11.61 2.77
CA SER A 119 31.67 -10.68 3.57
C SER A 119 31.90 -9.39 2.80
N SER A 120 31.69 -8.24 3.44
CA SER A 120 32.13 -6.96 2.87
C SER A 120 33.66 -6.90 2.91
N VAL A 121 34.28 -6.57 1.79
CA VAL A 121 35.74 -6.53 1.64
C VAL A 121 36.27 -5.16 1.23
N GLY A 122 35.40 -4.21 0.88
CA GLY A 122 35.81 -2.83 0.60
C GLY A 122 34.78 -2.05 -0.21
N THR A 123 35.24 -1.18 -1.12
CA THR A 123 34.40 -0.28 -1.91
C THR A 123 34.93 -0.10 -3.33
N ALA A 124 34.03 0.25 -4.26
CA ALA A 124 34.38 0.67 -5.60
C ALA A 124 33.70 2.00 -5.94
N ARG A 125 34.40 2.80 -6.75
CA ARG A 125 33.89 4.01 -7.41
C ARG A 125 34.20 3.92 -8.89
N ILE A 126 33.21 4.11 -9.74
CA ILE A 126 33.36 4.11 -11.20
C ILE A 126 32.87 5.48 -11.71
N ASP A 127 33.77 6.28 -12.24
CA ASP A 127 33.48 7.57 -12.87
C ASP A 127 33.44 7.39 -14.40
N PHE A 128 32.23 7.30 -14.96
CA PHE A 128 31.99 7.13 -16.40
C PHE A 128 32.26 8.42 -17.17
N GLY A 129 33.14 8.34 -18.18
CA GLY A 129 33.47 9.41 -19.09
C GLY A 129 32.28 9.86 -19.93
N ALA A 130 32.30 11.11 -20.39
CA ALA A 130 31.20 11.74 -21.15
C ALA A 130 30.94 11.11 -22.53
N ASP A 131 31.81 10.20 -22.99
CA ASP A 131 31.65 9.42 -24.23
C ASP A 131 30.82 8.13 -24.04
N ASP A 132 30.47 7.78 -22.79
CA ASP A 132 29.85 6.50 -22.39
C ASP A 132 30.67 5.25 -22.77
N GLN A 133 31.91 5.42 -23.24
CA GLN A 133 32.82 4.36 -23.73
C GLN A 133 34.04 4.17 -22.82
N SER A 134 34.37 5.17 -22.00
CA SER A 134 35.49 5.18 -21.06
C SER A 134 35.02 5.38 -19.61
N ALA A 135 35.78 4.87 -18.64
CA ALA A 135 35.55 5.14 -17.22
C ALA A 135 36.85 5.06 -16.40
N THR A 136 36.90 5.84 -15.31
CA THR A 136 37.94 5.69 -14.28
C THR A 136 37.38 4.85 -13.14
N MET A 137 38.03 3.75 -12.81
CA MET A 137 37.62 2.84 -11.75
C MET A 137 38.60 2.86 -10.58
N GLN A 138 38.11 3.26 -9.42
CA GLN A 138 38.83 3.25 -8.14
C GLN A 138 38.30 2.10 -7.29
N VAL A 139 39.19 1.27 -6.74
CA VAL A 139 38.84 0.07 -5.96
C VAL A 139 39.63 0.05 -4.68
N THR A 140 38.94 -0.11 -3.54
CA THR A 140 39.55 -0.40 -2.23
C THR A 140 39.13 -1.81 -1.80
N ILE A 141 40.08 -2.66 -1.43
CA ILE A 141 39.83 -4.00 -0.85
C ILE A 141 40.73 -4.18 0.37
N GLY A 142 40.16 -4.19 1.57
CA GLY A 142 40.93 -4.13 2.82
C GLY A 142 41.82 -2.88 2.88
N SER A 143 43.13 -3.07 3.07
CA SER A 143 44.13 -2.00 3.02
C SER A 143 44.65 -1.67 1.61
N TYR A 144 44.25 -2.43 0.59
CA TYR A 144 44.69 -2.23 -0.79
C TYR A 144 43.81 -1.21 -1.53
N GLN A 145 44.43 -0.34 -2.33
CA GLN A 145 43.76 0.62 -3.21
C GLN A 145 44.33 0.60 -4.63
N SER A 146 43.46 0.79 -5.61
CA SER A 146 43.77 0.82 -7.05
C SER A 146 43.03 1.94 -7.75
N THR A 147 43.61 2.47 -8.83
CA THR A 147 42.90 3.30 -9.81
C THR A 147 43.30 2.84 -11.22
N LYS A 148 42.30 2.49 -12.04
CA LYS A 148 42.48 1.93 -13.39
C LYS A 148 41.61 2.71 -14.38
N GLN A 149 42.11 2.89 -15.60
CA GLN A 149 41.30 3.34 -16.73
C GLN A 149 40.71 2.12 -17.43
N VAL A 150 39.41 2.12 -17.65
CA VAL A 150 38.69 1.05 -18.37
C VAL A 150 37.88 1.62 -19.52
N LYS A 151 37.60 0.77 -20.50
CA LYS A 151 36.75 1.05 -21.66
C LYS A 151 35.80 -0.12 -21.88
N ARG A 152 34.71 0.09 -22.62
CA ARG A 152 33.89 -1.02 -23.11
C ARG A 152 34.71 -1.96 -23.99
N TYR A 153 34.42 -3.26 -23.88
CA TYR A 153 34.99 -4.29 -24.74
C TYR A 153 34.13 -4.41 -26.01
N SER A 154 34.69 -4.16 -27.18
CA SER A 154 33.94 -4.29 -28.44
C SER A 154 33.94 -5.75 -28.91
N PHE A 155 32.76 -6.35 -28.97
CA PHE A 155 32.52 -7.70 -29.52
C PHE A 155 31.17 -7.71 -30.25
N GLY A 156 30.97 -8.66 -31.17
CA GLY A 156 29.72 -8.73 -31.94
C GLY A 156 29.57 -7.61 -32.97
N ASN A 157 28.39 -7.55 -33.59
CA ASN A 157 28.16 -6.81 -34.85
C ASN A 157 26.89 -5.92 -34.86
N ALA A 158 26.21 -5.68 -33.73
CA ALA A 158 24.95 -4.93 -33.73
C ALA A 158 25.08 -3.44 -33.37
N PRO A 159 24.13 -2.60 -33.85
CA PRO A 159 23.89 -1.28 -33.26
C PRO A 159 23.31 -1.41 -31.84
N SER A 160 23.42 -0.34 -31.05
CA SER A 160 23.28 -0.33 -29.57
C SER A 160 21.90 -0.65 -28.97
N ASN A 161 20.91 -1.06 -29.77
CA ASN A 161 19.55 -1.42 -29.33
C ASN A 161 19.11 -2.72 -30.04
N TYR A 162 19.56 -3.89 -29.60
CA TYR A 162 19.23 -5.18 -30.24
C TYR A 162 17.90 -5.76 -29.69
N PRO A 163 16.93 -6.18 -30.52
CA PRO A 163 15.55 -6.49 -30.08
C PRO A 163 15.39 -7.81 -29.30
N ASN A 164 16.46 -8.51 -28.96
CA ASN A 164 16.47 -9.72 -28.13
C ASN A 164 17.65 -9.69 -27.15
N ASP A 165 17.82 -8.59 -26.42
CA ASP A 165 18.92 -8.43 -25.48
C ASP A 165 18.86 -9.47 -24.34
N ARG A 166 19.96 -10.20 -24.15
CA ARG A 166 20.14 -11.23 -23.12
C ARG A 166 21.12 -10.79 -22.03
N SER A 167 21.57 -9.53 -22.08
CA SER A 167 22.51 -8.95 -21.13
C SER A 167 21.86 -8.86 -19.75
N ASP A 168 22.44 -9.55 -18.77
CA ASP A 168 21.99 -9.57 -17.38
C ASP A 168 22.94 -10.41 -16.50
N ILE A 169 22.68 -10.45 -15.19
CA ILE A 169 23.14 -11.52 -14.31
C ILE A 169 22.10 -12.65 -14.30
N TRP A 170 22.57 -13.88 -14.53
CA TRP A 170 21.79 -15.09 -14.50
C TRP A 170 22.21 -15.97 -13.33
N TRP A 171 21.27 -16.38 -12.48
CA TRP A 171 21.54 -17.09 -11.22
C TRP A 171 20.48 -18.13 -10.92
N ASN A 172 20.81 -19.08 -10.04
CA ASN A 172 19.85 -20.03 -9.47
C ASN A 172 19.49 -19.60 -8.03
N PRO A 173 18.22 -19.23 -7.74
CA PRO A 173 17.80 -18.81 -6.39
C PRO A 173 18.09 -19.86 -5.31
N ASP A 174 17.84 -21.12 -5.64
CA ASP A 174 18.00 -22.26 -4.72
C ASP A 174 19.48 -22.63 -4.49
N GLU A 175 20.40 -22.07 -5.29
CA GLU A 175 21.84 -22.27 -5.19
C GLU A 175 22.60 -20.93 -5.08
N SER A 176 22.07 -20.00 -4.27
CA SER A 176 22.63 -18.66 -4.01
C SER A 176 24.15 -18.65 -3.75
N GLY A 177 24.92 -17.81 -4.46
CA GLY A 177 26.35 -17.59 -4.19
C GLY A 177 27.32 -17.90 -5.34
N TRP A 178 26.79 -18.32 -6.50
CA TRP A 178 27.47 -18.38 -7.81
C TRP A 178 26.53 -17.79 -8.88
N GLY A 179 27.02 -17.58 -10.11
CA GLY A 179 26.17 -17.14 -11.23
C GLY A 179 26.94 -16.90 -12.52
N LEU A 180 26.25 -16.36 -13.52
CA LEU A 180 26.76 -16.07 -14.86
C LEU A 180 26.32 -14.68 -15.28
N THR A 181 27.26 -13.76 -15.54
CA THR A 181 26.93 -12.53 -16.26
C THR A 181 26.93 -12.82 -17.76
N LEU A 182 25.95 -12.28 -18.47
CA LEU A 182 25.89 -12.26 -19.94
C LEU A 182 25.88 -10.82 -20.42
N ASN A 183 26.53 -10.55 -21.55
CA ASN A 183 26.45 -9.31 -22.30
C ASN A 183 26.26 -9.69 -23.78
N HIS A 184 25.20 -9.18 -24.42
CA HIS A 184 24.77 -9.59 -25.75
C HIS A 184 24.99 -8.45 -26.74
N ASN A 185 25.79 -8.70 -27.78
CA ASN A 185 25.98 -7.75 -28.88
C ASN A 185 25.74 -8.44 -30.23
N GLY A 186 24.53 -8.26 -30.76
CA GLY A 186 24.11 -8.74 -32.07
C GLY A 186 24.01 -10.25 -32.15
N ASN A 187 24.97 -10.89 -32.83
CA ASN A 187 24.97 -12.34 -33.01
C ASN A 187 25.86 -13.07 -31.99
N ASN A 188 26.45 -12.36 -31.03
CA ASN A 188 27.44 -12.90 -30.10
C ASN A 188 27.17 -12.49 -28.66
N ILE A 189 27.37 -13.41 -27.71
CA ILE A 189 27.25 -13.18 -26.27
C ILE A 189 28.62 -13.38 -25.63
N PHE A 190 29.04 -12.41 -24.81
CA PHE A 190 30.16 -12.57 -23.87
C PHE A 190 29.61 -12.96 -22.50
N GLY A 191 30.11 -14.06 -21.92
CA GLY A 191 29.70 -14.53 -20.59
C GLY A 191 30.85 -14.61 -19.59
N VAL A 192 30.59 -14.35 -18.31
CA VAL A 192 31.51 -14.64 -17.19
C VAL A 192 30.80 -15.48 -16.14
N LEU A 193 31.15 -16.76 -16.05
CA LEU A 193 30.70 -17.67 -14.99
C LEU A 193 31.60 -17.47 -13.77
N TYR A 194 31.03 -17.19 -12.61
CA TYR A 194 31.72 -17.05 -11.34
C TYR A 194 31.19 -18.09 -10.34
N THR A 195 32.10 -18.91 -9.80
CA THR A 195 31.80 -20.10 -8.99
C THR A 195 33.02 -20.47 -8.12
N TYR A 196 33.14 -21.73 -7.67
CA TYR A 196 34.24 -22.23 -6.84
C TYR A 196 34.81 -23.53 -7.40
N ASP A 197 36.14 -23.68 -7.35
CA ASP A 197 36.87 -24.86 -7.84
C ASP A 197 36.68 -26.11 -6.96
N GLU A 198 37.40 -27.20 -7.27
CA GLU A 198 37.34 -28.46 -6.52
C GLU A 198 37.75 -28.33 -5.04
N THR A 199 38.50 -27.28 -4.70
CA THR A 199 38.98 -26.97 -3.33
C THR A 199 38.15 -25.88 -2.64
N GLY A 200 37.09 -25.39 -3.29
CA GLY A 200 36.25 -24.30 -2.78
C GLY A 200 36.85 -22.90 -2.95
N ARG A 201 37.94 -22.74 -3.73
CA ARG A 201 38.51 -21.42 -4.03
C ARG A 201 37.71 -20.73 -5.13
N PRO A 202 37.65 -19.38 -5.16
CA PRO A 202 37.00 -18.66 -6.24
C PRO A 202 37.54 -19.08 -7.61
N LEU A 203 36.61 -19.34 -8.53
CA LEU A 203 36.87 -19.67 -9.92
C LEU A 203 36.02 -18.75 -10.79
N TRP A 204 36.63 -18.17 -11.82
CA TRP A 204 35.89 -17.54 -12.90
C TRP A 204 36.37 -18.07 -14.25
N VAL A 205 35.45 -18.21 -15.19
CA VAL A 205 35.73 -18.62 -16.58
C VAL A 205 34.93 -17.76 -17.55
N THR A 206 35.52 -17.46 -18.70
CA THR A 206 34.91 -16.60 -19.71
C THR A 206 34.42 -17.40 -20.90
N MET A 207 33.27 -17.00 -21.43
CA MET A 207 32.77 -17.35 -22.76
C MET A 207 32.92 -16.09 -23.62
N PRO A 208 34.03 -15.88 -24.34
CA PRO A 208 34.27 -14.66 -25.10
C PRO A 208 33.39 -14.54 -26.37
N GLY A 209 32.73 -15.65 -26.73
CA GLY A 209 31.77 -15.71 -27.81
C GLY A 209 31.29 -17.13 -28.07
N GLY A 210 30.48 -17.26 -29.12
CA GLY A 210 29.85 -18.52 -29.52
C GLY A 210 28.93 -18.34 -30.71
N THR A 211 28.01 -19.29 -30.90
CA THR A 211 27.04 -19.29 -31.99
C THR A 211 25.67 -19.73 -31.49
N PHE A 212 24.63 -19.05 -31.96
CA PHE A 212 23.27 -19.58 -31.88
C PHE A 212 23.17 -20.81 -32.80
N THR A 213 22.90 -21.98 -32.22
CA THR A 213 22.60 -23.22 -32.95
C THR A 213 21.12 -23.33 -33.29
N GLU A 214 20.28 -22.77 -32.42
CA GLU A 214 18.84 -22.59 -32.59
C GLU A 214 18.46 -21.17 -32.13
N ALA A 215 17.24 -20.72 -32.43
CA ALA A 215 16.79 -19.35 -32.11
C ALA A 215 16.85 -19.01 -30.60
N ASN A 216 16.81 -20.02 -29.74
CA ASN A 216 16.90 -19.89 -28.28
C ASN A 216 18.09 -20.64 -27.66
N GLN A 217 19.00 -21.22 -28.45
CA GLN A 217 20.13 -22.00 -27.92
C GLN A 217 21.46 -21.38 -28.36
N PHE A 218 22.25 -20.89 -27.40
CA PHE A 218 23.59 -20.34 -27.63
C PHE A 218 24.66 -21.31 -27.12
N ASN A 219 25.62 -21.65 -27.99
CA ASN A 219 26.72 -22.55 -27.68
C ASN A 219 28.06 -21.83 -27.78
N GLY A 220 28.88 -21.92 -26.72
CA GLY A 220 30.18 -21.25 -26.62
C GLY A 220 31.26 -22.10 -25.98
N LYS A 221 32.52 -21.69 -26.19
CA LYS A 221 33.70 -22.29 -25.54
C LYS A 221 34.03 -21.55 -24.26
N LEU A 222 34.41 -22.29 -23.22
CA LEU A 222 34.83 -21.74 -21.92
C LEU A 222 36.35 -21.70 -21.82
N TYR A 223 36.86 -20.57 -21.33
CA TYR A 223 38.29 -20.34 -21.14
C TYR A 223 38.59 -19.90 -19.70
N THR A 224 39.68 -20.42 -19.15
CA THR A 224 40.37 -19.79 -18.02
C THR A 224 41.42 -18.83 -18.57
N THR A 225 41.77 -17.81 -17.79
CA THR A 225 42.94 -16.97 -18.05
C THR A 225 43.78 -16.90 -16.79
N THR A 226 45.11 -16.94 -16.90
CA THR A 226 46.04 -16.52 -15.84
C THR A 226 46.43 -15.07 -16.01
N GLY A 227 46.88 -14.39 -14.95
CA GLY A 227 47.30 -12.99 -15.05
C GLY A 227 48.17 -12.55 -13.88
N SER A 228 48.52 -11.27 -13.87
CA SER A 228 49.21 -10.64 -12.74
C SER A 228 48.23 -10.38 -11.59
N PRO A 229 48.68 -10.42 -10.32
CA PRO A 229 47.90 -9.90 -9.19
C PRO A 229 47.35 -8.51 -9.54
N TYR A 230 46.06 -8.27 -9.27
CA TYR A 230 45.42 -6.98 -9.60
C TYR A 230 46.10 -5.78 -8.91
N THR A 231 46.84 -6.08 -7.83
CA THR A 231 47.58 -5.17 -6.97
C THR A 231 49.01 -4.87 -7.44
N ALA A 232 49.55 -5.64 -8.38
CA ALA A 232 50.92 -5.52 -8.87
C ALA A 232 51.01 -4.70 -10.17
N ALA A 233 52.24 -4.43 -10.60
CA ALA A 233 52.49 -3.99 -11.97
C ALA A 233 52.05 -5.09 -12.95
N PHE A 234 51.45 -4.71 -14.07
CA PHE A 234 50.96 -5.66 -15.07
C PHE A 234 52.12 -6.28 -15.87
N GLU A 235 52.22 -7.61 -15.83
CA GLU A 235 53.17 -8.39 -16.62
C GLU A 235 52.43 -9.20 -17.71
N ALA A 236 52.56 -8.78 -18.97
CA ALA A 236 51.91 -9.43 -20.10
C ALA A 236 52.30 -10.93 -20.26
N SER A 237 53.51 -11.32 -19.85
CA SER A 237 54.00 -12.71 -19.91
C SER A 237 53.28 -13.67 -18.96
N LYS A 238 52.57 -13.16 -17.94
CA LYS A 238 51.72 -13.95 -17.05
C LYS A 238 50.33 -14.22 -17.63
N VAL A 239 49.96 -13.56 -18.72
CA VAL A 239 48.65 -13.68 -19.36
C VAL A 239 48.63 -14.91 -20.28
N LYS A 240 47.88 -15.95 -19.89
CA LYS A 240 47.69 -17.16 -20.69
C LYS A 240 46.22 -17.57 -20.65
N THR A 241 45.59 -17.65 -21.81
CA THR A 241 44.21 -18.11 -21.96
C THR A 241 44.20 -19.59 -22.37
N THR A 242 43.45 -20.42 -21.65
CA THR A 242 43.38 -21.88 -21.86
C THR A 242 41.93 -22.31 -21.98
N GLU A 243 41.59 -23.05 -23.04
CA GLU A 243 40.27 -23.66 -23.20
C GLU A 243 40.06 -24.76 -22.14
N VAL A 244 38.95 -24.70 -21.41
CA VAL A 244 38.63 -25.63 -20.31
C VAL A 244 37.32 -26.38 -20.50
N GLY A 245 36.58 -26.08 -21.57
CA GLY A 245 35.36 -26.82 -21.92
C GLY A 245 34.37 -25.97 -22.71
N ASN A 246 33.08 -26.21 -22.50
CA ASN A 246 32.00 -25.62 -23.28
C ASN A 246 30.78 -25.28 -22.42
N ILE A 247 29.89 -24.47 -22.99
CA ILE A 247 28.65 -24.05 -22.36
C ILE A 247 27.54 -23.98 -23.41
N SER A 248 26.38 -24.55 -23.08
CA SER A 248 25.13 -24.42 -23.82
C SER A 248 24.14 -23.67 -22.94
N ILE A 249 23.61 -22.56 -23.45
CA ILE A 249 22.58 -21.74 -22.82
C ILE A 249 21.29 -21.91 -23.63
N GLU A 250 20.33 -22.61 -23.05
CA GLU A 250 18.98 -22.78 -23.61
C GLU A 250 18.05 -21.75 -22.97
N PHE A 251 17.71 -20.68 -23.67
CA PHE A 251 16.77 -19.67 -23.20
C PHE A 251 15.34 -20.22 -23.28
N ILE A 252 14.67 -20.36 -22.13
CA ILE A 252 13.31 -20.92 -22.01
C ILE A 252 12.26 -19.83 -22.27
N ASN A 253 12.57 -18.58 -21.88
CA ASN A 253 11.81 -17.37 -22.20
C ASN A 253 12.73 -16.13 -22.08
N GLY A 254 12.19 -14.94 -21.80
CA GLY A 254 12.97 -13.71 -21.59
C GLY A 254 13.89 -13.75 -20.37
N ASP A 255 13.44 -14.42 -19.30
CA ASP A 255 13.97 -14.30 -17.95
C ASP A 255 14.48 -15.61 -17.35
N GLU A 256 14.20 -16.75 -17.99
CA GLU A 256 14.58 -18.10 -17.56
C GLU A 256 15.40 -18.81 -18.65
N ALA A 257 16.43 -19.55 -18.23
CA ALA A 257 17.26 -20.37 -19.09
C ALA A 257 17.71 -21.65 -18.38
N ARG A 258 18.03 -22.68 -19.16
CA ARG A 258 18.75 -23.87 -18.71
C ARG A 258 20.21 -23.75 -19.14
N LEU A 259 21.09 -23.80 -18.14
CA LEU A 259 22.52 -23.63 -18.29
C LEU A 259 23.22 -24.99 -18.19
N THR A 260 23.77 -25.47 -19.30
CA THR A 260 24.59 -26.69 -19.33
C THR A 260 26.06 -26.33 -19.49
N ILE A 261 26.86 -26.55 -18.46
CA ILE A 261 28.29 -26.24 -18.39
C ILE A 261 29.08 -27.55 -18.38
N SER A 262 30.13 -27.65 -19.21
CA SER A 262 31.18 -28.67 -19.08
C SER A 262 32.52 -28.00 -18.81
N ILE A 263 33.16 -28.33 -17.68
CA ILE A 263 34.51 -27.86 -17.33
C ILE A 263 35.38 -29.06 -16.97
N ASN A 264 36.51 -29.20 -17.68
CA ASN A 264 37.47 -30.30 -17.54
C ASN A 264 36.79 -31.69 -17.51
N GLY A 265 35.90 -31.93 -18.49
CA GLY A 265 35.17 -33.18 -18.68
C GLY A 265 33.98 -33.42 -17.73
N PHE A 266 33.70 -32.50 -16.80
CA PHE A 266 32.58 -32.62 -15.87
C PHE A 266 31.42 -31.72 -16.30
N THR A 267 30.30 -32.33 -16.68
CA THR A 267 29.11 -31.64 -17.21
C THR A 267 27.99 -31.55 -16.18
N ARG A 268 27.34 -30.39 -16.07
CA ARG A 268 26.13 -30.16 -15.28
C ARG A 268 25.14 -29.25 -15.98
N SER A 269 23.86 -29.55 -15.79
CA SER A 269 22.74 -28.67 -16.12
C SER A 269 22.17 -28.02 -14.85
N ARG A 270 21.77 -26.75 -14.94
CA ARG A 270 21.07 -25.97 -13.91
C ARG A 270 20.00 -25.06 -14.51
N PRO A 271 18.82 -24.91 -13.89
CA PRO A 271 17.96 -23.77 -14.18
C PRO A 271 18.62 -22.49 -13.66
N VAL A 272 18.52 -21.41 -14.41
CA VAL A 272 18.90 -20.07 -14.00
C VAL A 272 17.85 -19.07 -14.46
N ARG A 273 17.71 -17.97 -13.74
CA ARG A 273 16.87 -16.83 -14.15
C ARG A 273 17.64 -15.52 -14.02
N ARG A 274 17.14 -14.45 -14.63
CA ARG A 274 17.67 -13.09 -14.42
C ARG A 274 17.64 -12.69 -12.94
N PHE A 275 18.65 -11.95 -12.51
CA PHE A 275 18.71 -11.37 -11.17
C PHE A 275 17.90 -10.07 -11.16
N ALA A 276 16.88 -9.99 -10.31
CA ALA A 276 16.06 -8.78 -10.19
C ALA A 276 16.75 -7.77 -9.26
N PHE A 277 17.18 -6.65 -9.82
CA PHE A 277 17.76 -5.50 -9.10
C PHE A 277 17.44 -4.19 -9.86
N GLY A 278 17.48 -3.04 -9.16
CA GLY A 278 16.90 -1.78 -9.65
C GLY A 278 15.37 -1.80 -9.63
N THR A 279 14.74 -0.64 -9.83
CA THR A 279 13.26 -0.53 -9.90
C THR A 279 12.78 0.04 -11.24
N ASP A 280 12.15 -0.80 -12.07
CA ASP A 280 11.51 -0.37 -13.33
C ASP A 280 10.03 0.01 -13.14
N PRO A 281 9.59 1.20 -13.57
CA PRO A 281 8.17 1.54 -13.68
C PRO A 281 7.45 0.88 -14.90
N GLY A 282 7.26 -0.45 -14.84
CA GLY A 282 6.00 -1.12 -15.22
C GLY A 282 5.72 -1.51 -16.69
N ILE A 283 5.77 -2.83 -16.96
CA ILE A 283 4.85 -3.57 -17.85
C ILE A 283 4.58 -4.96 -17.22
N ARG A 284 3.32 -5.38 -17.08
CA ARG A 284 2.92 -6.72 -16.62
C ARG A 284 2.64 -7.66 -17.80
N PRO A 285 3.22 -8.89 -17.84
CA PRO A 285 2.92 -9.89 -18.87
C PRO A 285 1.58 -10.60 -18.65
N PRO A 286 1.00 -11.24 -19.69
CA PRO A 286 -0.25 -12.00 -19.56
C PRO A 286 -0.07 -13.33 -18.81
N LYS A 287 -1.03 -13.68 -17.93
CA LYS A 287 -1.05 -14.94 -17.15
C LYS A 287 -2.01 -15.96 -17.77
N VAL A 288 -1.66 -17.23 -17.72
CA VAL A 288 -2.51 -18.37 -18.11
C VAL A 288 -2.92 -19.18 -16.89
N ASP A 289 -4.15 -19.67 -16.89
CA ASP A 289 -4.65 -20.77 -16.07
C ASP A 289 -5.25 -21.83 -17.01
N LEU A 290 -4.69 -23.04 -17.04
CA LEU A 290 -5.03 -24.12 -17.96
C LEU A 290 -6.07 -25.07 -17.34
N SER A 291 -6.97 -25.60 -18.17
CA SER A 291 -7.95 -26.61 -17.75
C SER A 291 -8.17 -27.67 -18.83
N ILE A 292 -8.40 -28.92 -18.42
CA ILE A 292 -8.63 -30.06 -19.31
C ILE A 292 -10.09 -30.49 -19.22
N ASN A 293 -10.87 -30.21 -20.27
CA ASN A 293 -12.25 -30.66 -20.41
C ASN A 293 -12.32 -32.00 -21.15
N ALA A 294 -12.97 -32.99 -20.56
CA ALA A 294 -13.17 -34.32 -21.15
C ALA A 294 -14.67 -34.70 -21.15
N THR A 295 -15.13 -35.33 -22.23
CA THR A 295 -16.55 -35.73 -22.40
C THR A 295 -16.91 -37.05 -21.73
N ALA A 296 -15.95 -37.75 -21.11
CA ALA A 296 -16.15 -39.02 -20.43
C ALA A 296 -15.28 -39.10 -19.16
N SER A 297 -15.79 -39.79 -18.12
CA SER A 297 -15.05 -40.09 -16.90
C SER A 297 -15.41 -41.51 -16.42
N PRO A 298 -14.46 -42.45 -16.30
CA PRO A 298 -13.04 -42.31 -16.65
C PRO A 298 -12.82 -42.14 -18.16
N LEU A 299 -11.70 -41.50 -18.55
CA LEU A 299 -11.25 -41.51 -19.95
C LEU A 299 -10.73 -42.90 -20.28
N VAL A 300 -11.13 -43.42 -21.44
CA VAL A 300 -10.68 -44.73 -21.97
C VAL A 300 -10.11 -44.53 -23.36
N ALA A 301 -8.94 -45.13 -23.62
CA ALA A 301 -8.24 -44.99 -24.90
C ALA A 301 -8.98 -45.71 -26.06
N PRO A 302 -9.00 -45.14 -27.28
CA PRO A 302 -8.47 -43.83 -27.66
C PRO A 302 -9.39 -42.68 -27.19
N ALA A 303 -8.86 -41.77 -26.39
CA ALA A 303 -9.63 -40.68 -25.78
C ALA A 303 -9.47 -39.34 -26.51
N THR A 304 -10.33 -38.37 -26.21
CA THR A 304 -10.27 -37.00 -26.76
C THR A 304 -10.57 -36.00 -25.65
N VAL A 305 -9.79 -34.91 -25.58
CA VAL A 305 -9.92 -33.82 -24.62
C VAL A 305 -9.88 -32.46 -25.32
N THR A 306 -10.42 -31.44 -24.67
CA THR A 306 -10.25 -30.04 -25.05
C THR A 306 -9.51 -29.32 -23.93
N LEU A 307 -8.34 -28.77 -24.26
CA LEU A 307 -7.58 -27.86 -23.42
C LEU A 307 -8.23 -26.47 -23.53
N ARG A 308 -8.46 -25.80 -22.40
CA ARG A 308 -8.94 -24.41 -22.33
C ARG A 308 -8.01 -23.61 -21.44
N ALA A 309 -7.40 -22.56 -22.01
CA ALA A 309 -6.63 -21.57 -21.30
C ALA A 309 -7.51 -20.37 -20.93
N ALA A 310 -7.72 -20.13 -19.64
CA ALA A 310 -8.19 -18.84 -19.15
C ALA A 310 -6.99 -17.89 -19.12
N VAL A 311 -7.04 -16.81 -19.88
CA VAL A 311 -5.92 -15.86 -19.97
C VAL A 311 -6.32 -14.56 -19.29
N THR A 312 -5.54 -14.17 -18.27
CA THR A 312 -5.59 -12.82 -17.73
C THR A 312 -4.64 -11.96 -18.53
N ALA A 313 -5.16 -10.96 -19.25
CA ALA A 313 -4.34 -10.04 -20.02
C ALA A 313 -3.38 -9.25 -19.11
N GLY A 314 -2.18 -9.00 -19.62
CA GLY A 314 -1.22 -8.09 -18.99
C GLY A 314 -1.57 -6.62 -19.31
N ASP A 315 -0.57 -5.76 -19.32
CA ASP A 315 -0.75 -4.36 -19.73
C ASP A 315 -0.82 -4.18 -21.27
N ARG A 316 -0.77 -5.29 -22.03
CA ARG A 316 -0.95 -5.34 -23.49
C ARG A 316 -1.90 -6.47 -23.93
N PRO A 317 -2.53 -6.36 -25.11
CA PRO A 317 -3.40 -7.40 -25.65
C PRO A 317 -2.67 -8.73 -25.89
N VAL A 318 -3.34 -9.85 -25.58
CA VAL A 318 -2.86 -11.20 -25.87
C VAL A 318 -2.98 -11.46 -27.37
N SER A 319 -1.86 -11.81 -28.02
CA SER A 319 -1.80 -12.12 -29.44
C SER A 319 -2.13 -13.59 -29.74
N LYS A 320 -1.66 -14.52 -28.88
CA LYS A 320 -1.99 -15.95 -28.96
C LYS A 320 -1.67 -16.73 -27.69
N VAL A 321 -2.25 -17.92 -27.58
CA VAL A 321 -1.88 -18.96 -26.59
C VAL A 321 -1.32 -20.17 -27.33
N VAL A 322 -0.16 -20.65 -26.90
CA VAL A 322 0.47 -21.87 -27.43
C VAL A 322 0.29 -23.01 -26.42
N PHE A 323 -0.05 -24.21 -26.92
CA PHE A 323 -0.28 -25.41 -26.12
C PHE A 323 0.78 -26.48 -26.40
N TYR A 324 1.14 -27.24 -25.37
CA TYR A 324 2.17 -28.27 -25.39
C TYR A 324 1.66 -29.57 -24.74
N GLU A 325 2.25 -30.69 -25.13
CA GLU A 325 2.19 -31.97 -24.42
C GLU A 325 3.63 -32.37 -24.05
N GLY A 326 3.92 -32.47 -22.75
CA GLY A 326 5.30 -32.47 -22.28
C GLY A 326 6.07 -31.22 -22.75
N CYS A 327 7.07 -31.40 -23.61
CA CYS A 327 7.82 -30.31 -24.26
C CYS A 327 7.37 -30.05 -25.71
N ASP A 328 6.58 -30.93 -26.31
CA ASP A 328 6.22 -30.86 -27.73
C ASP A 328 5.06 -29.91 -27.95
N ARG A 329 5.22 -28.94 -28.87
CA ARG A 329 4.17 -27.97 -29.23
C ARG A 329 3.08 -28.66 -30.05
N ILE A 330 1.94 -28.92 -29.42
CA ILE A 330 0.78 -29.56 -30.06
C ILE A 330 -0.11 -28.58 -30.85
N GLY A 331 -0.14 -27.29 -30.50
CA GLY A 331 -0.99 -26.32 -31.20
C GLY A 331 -0.94 -24.88 -30.66
N GLU A 332 -1.75 -24.00 -31.24
CA GLU A 332 -1.98 -22.65 -30.72
C GLU A 332 -3.41 -22.15 -31.02
N ALA A 333 -3.90 -21.22 -30.21
CA ALA A 333 -5.13 -20.47 -30.42
C ALA A 333 -4.79 -18.97 -30.56
N THR A 334 -5.29 -18.33 -31.62
CA THR A 334 -5.02 -16.92 -31.96
C THR A 334 -6.20 -15.98 -31.67
N ALA A 335 -7.26 -16.49 -31.05
CA ALA A 335 -8.39 -15.70 -30.53
C ALA A 335 -9.05 -16.42 -29.35
N ALA A 336 -9.80 -15.68 -28.53
CA ALA A 336 -10.64 -16.24 -27.49
C ALA A 336 -11.93 -16.87 -28.08
N PRO A 337 -12.47 -17.96 -27.50
CA PRO A 337 -11.95 -18.71 -26.36
C PRO A 337 -10.67 -19.48 -26.72
N TRP A 338 -9.65 -19.36 -25.87
CA TRP A 338 -8.33 -19.94 -26.12
C TRP A 338 -8.37 -21.45 -25.84
N GLU A 339 -8.76 -22.22 -26.86
CA GLU A 339 -8.96 -23.67 -26.75
C GLU A 339 -8.19 -24.45 -27.81
N PHE A 340 -7.76 -25.66 -27.44
CA PHE A 340 -7.13 -26.61 -28.36
C PHE A 340 -7.62 -28.03 -28.10
N LYS A 341 -7.96 -28.77 -29.15
CA LYS A 341 -8.54 -30.12 -29.06
C LYS A 341 -7.48 -31.19 -29.35
N VAL A 342 -7.27 -32.09 -28.40
CA VAL A 342 -6.33 -33.21 -28.51
C VAL A 342 -7.13 -34.50 -28.65
N ALA A 343 -6.89 -35.25 -29.72
CA ALA A 343 -7.63 -36.46 -30.06
C ALA A 343 -6.71 -37.69 -30.11
N SER A 344 -7.30 -38.88 -29.99
CA SER A 344 -6.62 -40.18 -30.05
C SER A 344 -5.56 -40.42 -28.97
N LEU A 345 -5.77 -39.88 -27.76
CA LEU A 345 -4.90 -40.14 -26.60
C LEU A 345 -4.84 -41.63 -26.28
N SER A 346 -3.63 -42.15 -26.17
CA SER A 346 -3.30 -43.51 -25.72
C SER A 346 -3.68 -43.75 -24.25
N ALA A 347 -3.58 -45.00 -23.78
CA ALA A 347 -3.63 -45.24 -22.34
C ALA A 347 -2.31 -44.82 -21.69
N GLY A 348 -2.37 -44.05 -20.60
CA GLY A 348 -1.22 -43.41 -19.97
C GLY A 348 -1.60 -42.14 -19.22
N ASN A 349 -0.62 -41.50 -18.59
CA ASN A 349 -0.79 -40.17 -17.99
C ASN A 349 -0.23 -39.12 -18.95
N HIS A 350 -1.07 -38.16 -19.34
CA HIS A 350 -0.74 -37.11 -20.30
C HIS A 350 -0.66 -35.75 -19.59
N THR A 351 0.43 -35.02 -19.79
CA THR A 351 0.70 -33.72 -19.16
C THR A 351 0.72 -32.63 -20.21
N PHE A 352 -0.15 -31.63 -20.07
CA PHE A 352 -0.29 -30.52 -20.99
C PHE A 352 0.13 -29.21 -20.33
N SER A 353 0.69 -28.29 -21.11
CA SER A 353 0.97 -26.92 -20.63
C SER A 353 0.56 -25.87 -21.65
N ALA A 354 0.41 -24.62 -21.20
CA ALA A 354 0.02 -23.50 -22.05
C ALA A 354 0.73 -22.19 -21.67
N ARG A 355 1.01 -21.35 -22.68
CA ARG A 355 1.65 -20.04 -22.54
C ARG A 355 0.96 -18.99 -23.41
N ALA A 356 0.61 -17.84 -22.83
CA ALA A 356 0.11 -16.68 -23.55
C ALA A 356 1.26 -15.76 -23.96
N LEU A 357 1.15 -15.17 -25.15
CA LEU A 357 2.04 -14.13 -25.68
C LEU A 357 1.24 -12.85 -25.91
N ASP A 358 1.85 -11.69 -25.67
CA ASP A 358 1.28 -10.39 -26.06
C ASP A 358 1.64 -9.99 -27.51
N ASP A 359 1.19 -8.81 -27.94
CA ASP A 359 1.46 -8.24 -29.26
C ASP A 359 2.93 -7.84 -29.51
N SER A 360 3.78 -7.84 -28.48
CA SER A 360 5.21 -7.59 -28.55
C SER A 360 6.07 -8.86 -28.46
N GLY A 361 5.45 -10.01 -28.22
CA GLY A 361 6.13 -11.30 -28.03
C GLY A 361 6.54 -11.58 -26.59
N SER A 362 6.15 -10.72 -25.63
CA SER A 362 6.38 -10.96 -24.20
C SER A 362 5.41 -12.03 -23.69
N SER A 363 5.86 -12.87 -22.75
CA SER A 363 5.11 -14.05 -22.30
C SER A 363 5.16 -14.25 -20.79
N GLY A 364 4.04 -14.58 -20.17
CA GLY A 364 4.01 -15.00 -18.77
C GLY A 364 4.52 -16.43 -18.55
N ALA A 365 4.44 -16.86 -17.29
CA ALA A 365 4.79 -18.21 -16.86
C ALA A 365 3.96 -19.28 -17.59
N LEU A 366 4.54 -20.48 -17.72
CA LEU A 366 3.83 -21.67 -18.19
C LEU A 366 2.94 -22.19 -17.06
N ASP A 367 1.68 -22.50 -17.39
CA ASP A 367 0.80 -23.27 -16.49
C ASP A 367 0.60 -24.69 -17.02
N THR A 368 0.44 -25.67 -16.13
CA THR A 368 0.58 -27.11 -16.43
C THR A 368 -0.48 -27.96 -15.71
N GLU A 369 -1.14 -28.83 -16.46
CA GLU A 369 -2.19 -29.73 -15.97
C GLU A 369 -1.99 -31.17 -16.48
N SER A 370 -2.57 -32.18 -15.81
CA SER A 370 -2.36 -33.60 -16.16
C SER A 370 -3.63 -34.47 -16.10
N LYS A 371 -3.72 -35.49 -16.97
CA LYS A 371 -4.85 -36.42 -17.01
C LYS A 371 -4.46 -37.86 -17.35
N GLU A 372 -4.99 -38.80 -16.57
CA GLU A 372 -4.89 -40.24 -16.81
C GLU A 372 -5.96 -40.73 -17.80
N VAL A 373 -5.55 -41.58 -18.75
CA VAL A 373 -6.41 -42.29 -19.72
C VAL A 373 -6.21 -43.80 -19.53
N LYS A 374 -7.30 -44.56 -19.40
CA LYS A 374 -7.27 -46.00 -19.04
C LYS A 374 -7.46 -46.92 -20.24
N THR A 375 -7.02 -48.18 -20.11
CA THR A 375 -7.27 -49.25 -21.09
C THR A 375 -8.68 -49.82 -20.93
N GLY A 376 -9.43 -49.97 -22.02
CA GLY A 376 -10.80 -50.52 -22.01
C GLY A 376 -10.83 -52.06 -21.92
N GLY A 377 -11.68 -52.61 -21.06
CA GLY A 377 -11.89 -54.06 -20.91
C GLY A 377 -13.37 -54.41 -20.69
N THR A 378 -13.83 -55.50 -21.30
CA THR A 378 -15.23 -55.96 -21.30
C THR A 378 -15.54 -56.95 -20.16
N ALA A 379 -16.75 -56.88 -19.58
CA ALA A 379 -17.21 -57.73 -18.47
C ALA A 379 -17.83 -59.08 -18.90
N PRO A 380 -17.78 -60.12 -18.03
CA PRO A 380 -19.01 -60.81 -17.56
C PRO A 380 -18.88 -61.33 -16.08
N PRO A 381 -19.74 -62.22 -15.54
CA PRO A 381 -21.05 -61.97 -14.91
C PRO A 381 -21.13 -62.32 -13.38
N PRO A 382 -22.25 -62.04 -12.65
CA PRO A 382 -22.41 -62.15 -11.18
C PRO A 382 -22.97 -63.54 -10.73
N PRO A 383 -23.26 -63.86 -9.43
CA PRO A 383 -23.39 -63.04 -8.18
C PRO A 383 -22.46 -63.59 -7.03
N PRO A 384 -22.63 -63.33 -5.69
CA PRO A 384 -23.70 -62.61 -4.96
C PRO A 384 -23.33 -61.64 -3.81
N THR A 385 -24.37 -60.95 -3.35
CA THR A 385 -24.60 -60.15 -2.12
C THR A 385 -23.47 -59.91 -1.11
N SER A 386 -22.94 -58.69 -1.12
CA SER A 386 -22.65 -57.92 0.10
C SER A 386 -23.23 -56.51 -0.06
N THR A 387 -23.54 -55.84 1.05
CA THR A 387 -24.14 -54.49 1.05
C THR A 387 -23.20 -53.48 0.40
N THR A 388 -23.65 -52.80 -0.65
CA THR A 388 -22.92 -51.69 -1.27
C THR A 388 -22.64 -50.61 -0.24
N ASN A 389 -21.37 -50.40 0.09
CA ASN A 389 -20.92 -49.41 1.05
C ASN A 389 -21.42 -48.00 0.65
N LYS A 390 -22.10 -47.30 1.56
CA LYS A 390 -22.46 -45.90 1.34
C LYS A 390 -21.23 -45.05 1.63
N LEU A 391 -20.95 -44.07 0.77
CA LEU A 391 -19.82 -43.19 0.97
C LEU A 391 -20.07 -42.23 2.15
N PRO A 392 -19.02 -41.86 2.91
CA PRO A 392 -19.14 -40.95 4.03
C PRO A 392 -19.49 -39.53 3.58
N THR A 393 -19.87 -38.70 4.55
CA THR A 393 -20.00 -37.25 4.38
C THR A 393 -18.84 -36.53 5.05
N VAL A 394 -18.41 -35.39 4.50
CA VAL A 394 -17.40 -34.53 5.11
C VAL A 394 -17.59 -33.06 4.71
N ALA A 395 -17.46 -32.16 5.67
CA ALA A 395 -17.44 -30.72 5.46
C ALA A 395 -16.46 -30.05 6.44
N ILE A 396 -15.64 -29.12 5.95
CA ILE A 396 -14.82 -28.25 6.81
C ILE A 396 -15.77 -27.28 7.53
N THR A 397 -15.71 -27.28 8.86
CA THR A 397 -16.53 -26.41 9.74
C THR A 397 -15.74 -25.24 10.30
N SER A 398 -14.40 -25.33 10.34
CA SER A 398 -13.51 -24.22 10.63
C SER A 398 -12.20 -24.33 9.83
N PRO A 399 -11.65 -23.23 9.30
CA PRO A 399 -12.29 -21.92 9.21
C PRO A 399 -13.39 -21.90 8.12
N PRO A 400 -14.29 -20.90 8.11
CA PRO A 400 -15.29 -20.75 7.05
C PRO A 400 -14.66 -20.37 5.70
N ASN A 401 -15.39 -20.57 4.60
CA ASN A 401 -14.95 -20.14 3.27
C ASN A 401 -14.73 -18.61 3.22
N ASN A 402 -13.66 -18.19 2.55
CA ASN A 402 -13.10 -16.84 2.50
C ASN A 402 -12.62 -16.30 3.87
N ALA A 403 -12.27 -17.17 4.82
CA ALA A 403 -11.64 -16.74 6.06
C ALA A 403 -10.27 -16.09 5.80
N VAL A 404 -9.95 -15.09 6.62
CA VAL A 404 -8.64 -14.42 6.61
C VAL A 404 -7.84 -14.87 7.82
N VAL A 405 -6.63 -15.40 7.61
CA VAL A 405 -5.72 -15.83 8.69
C VAL A 405 -4.33 -15.21 8.51
N ARG A 406 -3.63 -14.93 9.62
CA ARG A 406 -2.32 -14.27 9.59
C ARG A 406 -1.21 -15.29 9.34
N VAL A 407 -0.25 -14.97 8.46
CA VAL A 407 1.01 -15.73 8.33
C VAL A 407 1.73 -15.75 9.68
N GLY A 408 2.44 -16.84 9.98
CA GLY A 408 3.11 -17.07 11.26
C GLY A 408 2.19 -17.52 12.40
N THR A 409 0.87 -17.64 12.19
CA THR A 409 -0.05 -18.24 13.16
C THR A 409 -0.37 -19.70 12.81
N ASN A 410 -0.88 -20.49 13.75
CA ASN A 410 -1.34 -21.84 13.41
C ASN A 410 -2.74 -21.76 12.78
N LEU A 411 -2.87 -22.31 11.56
CA LEU A 411 -4.15 -22.52 10.89
C LEU A 411 -4.80 -23.78 11.48
N GLU A 412 -5.93 -23.60 12.16
CA GLU A 412 -6.71 -24.69 12.73
C GLU A 412 -7.84 -25.12 11.78
N LEU A 413 -7.69 -26.32 11.21
CA LEU A 413 -8.68 -26.96 10.34
C LEU A 413 -9.51 -27.94 11.16
N ILE A 414 -10.84 -27.82 11.09
CA ILE A 414 -11.80 -28.69 11.75
C ILE A 414 -12.81 -29.16 10.70
N ALA A 415 -13.09 -30.46 10.67
CA ALA A 415 -14.11 -31.05 9.81
C ALA A 415 -15.20 -31.77 10.62
N ALA A 416 -16.43 -31.70 10.14
CA ALA A 416 -17.49 -32.64 10.49
C ALA A 416 -17.51 -33.76 9.44
N ALA A 417 -17.42 -35.01 9.90
CA ALA A 417 -17.53 -36.19 9.03
C ALA A 417 -18.36 -37.27 9.73
N SER A 418 -19.22 -37.94 8.98
CA SER A 418 -20.06 -39.05 9.45
C SER A 418 -20.35 -40.03 8.31
N ASP A 419 -20.57 -41.29 8.65
CA ASP A 419 -20.81 -42.36 7.69
C ASP A 419 -22.20 -43.00 7.89
N PRO A 420 -23.04 -43.19 6.85
CA PRO A 420 -24.42 -43.64 7.04
C PRO A 420 -24.61 -45.12 7.38
N ASP A 421 -23.62 -45.99 7.13
CA ASP A 421 -23.69 -47.43 7.42
C ASP A 421 -22.40 -48.02 8.04
N GLY A 422 -21.52 -47.16 8.55
CA GLY A 422 -20.23 -47.53 9.13
C GLY A 422 -19.64 -46.44 10.03
N THR A 423 -18.32 -46.30 9.98
CA THR A 423 -17.52 -45.40 10.82
C THR A 423 -16.39 -44.74 10.02
N ILE A 424 -16.10 -43.48 10.34
CA ILE A 424 -14.96 -42.76 9.75
C ILE A 424 -13.65 -43.26 10.40
N VAL A 425 -12.71 -43.73 9.58
CA VAL A 425 -11.37 -44.17 9.99
C VAL A 425 -10.39 -43.00 10.05
N LYS A 426 -10.49 -42.07 9.10
CA LYS A 426 -9.64 -40.86 9.07
C LYS A 426 -10.27 -39.73 8.26
N VAL A 427 -9.80 -38.51 8.54
CA VAL A 427 -10.00 -37.32 7.70
C VAL A 427 -8.65 -36.71 7.34
N GLU A 428 -8.36 -36.63 6.05
CA GLU A 428 -7.14 -36.04 5.49
C GLU A 428 -7.42 -34.62 4.98
N PHE A 429 -6.51 -33.68 5.24
CA PHE A 429 -6.65 -32.28 4.79
C PHE A 429 -5.62 -31.99 3.70
N PHE A 430 -6.03 -31.28 2.65
CA PHE A 430 -5.22 -30.97 1.47
C PHE A 430 -5.33 -29.49 1.09
N THR A 431 -4.28 -28.95 0.46
CA THR A 431 -4.34 -27.70 -0.30
C THR A 431 -3.87 -27.97 -1.74
N GLY A 432 -4.79 -27.86 -2.70
CA GLY A 432 -4.57 -28.40 -4.05
C GLY A 432 -4.20 -29.90 -3.98
N PRO A 433 -3.11 -30.34 -4.64
CA PRO A 433 -2.66 -31.73 -4.59
C PRO A 433 -1.86 -32.09 -3.31
N TYR A 434 -1.50 -31.12 -2.47
CA TYR A 434 -0.57 -31.32 -1.35
C TYR A 434 -1.32 -31.66 -0.06
N LYS A 435 -1.00 -32.80 0.54
CA LYS A 435 -1.53 -33.20 1.86
C LYS A 435 -0.92 -32.33 2.96
N MET A 436 -1.78 -31.62 3.70
CA MET A 436 -1.41 -30.78 4.84
C MET A 436 -1.26 -31.61 6.13
N GLY A 437 -2.02 -32.70 6.26
CA GLY A 437 -2.01 -33.59 7.41
C GLY A 437 -3.26 -34.48 7.46
N GLU A 438 -3.46 -35.19 8.57
CA GLU A 438 -4.64 -36.03 8.80
C GLU A 438 -5.03 -36.10 10.28
N ALA A 439 -6.30 -36.43 10.53
CA ALA A 439 -6.84 -36.76 11.84
C ALA A 439 -7.43 -38.18 11.81
N THR A 440 -6.99 -39.04 12.73
CA THR A 440 -7.40 -40.46 12.83
C THR A 440 -8.43 -40.71 13.93
N ALA A 441 -8.93 -39.65 14.59
CA ALA A 441 -10.01 -39.70 15.57
C ALA A 441 -10.79 -38.38 15.59
N ALA A 442 -12.05 -38.44 16.03
CA ALA A 442 -12.86 -37.25 16.30
C ALA A 442 -12.43 -36.55 17.61
N PRO A 443 -12.45 -35.21 17.70
CA PRO A 443 -12.82 -34.26 16.65
C PRO A 443 -11.77 -34.20 15.53
N TRP A 444 -12.23 -34.23 14.27
CA TRP A 444 -11.37 -34.28 13.09
C TRP A 444 -10.66 -32.94 12.90
N ARG A 445 -9.51 -32.79 13.54
CA ARG A 445 -8.78 -31.53 13.74
C ARG A 445 -7.34 -31.65 13.27
N LEU A 446 -6.87 -30.69 12.48
CA LEU A 446 -5.47 -30.50 12.13
C LEU A 446 -5.02 -29.09 12.52
N VAL A 447 -3.86 -28.99 13.14
CA VAL A 447 -3.19 -27.71 13.43
C VAL A 447 -2.01 -27.59 12.47
N PHE A 448 -2.11 -26.69 11.50
CA PHE A 448 -1.13 -26.52 10.43
C PHE A 448 -0.33 -25.21 10.61
N PRO A 449 1.01 -25.23 10.62
CA PRO A 449 1.81 -24.00 10.70
C PRO A 449 1.64 -23.15 9.44
N ASN A 450 1.04 -21.95 9.54
CA ASN A 450 0.85 -21.09 8.38
C ASN A 450 2.13 -20.31 8.03
N SER A 451 2.78 -20.65 6.92
CA SER A 451 3.99 -19.98 6.43
C SER A 451 3.83 -19.28 5.06
N SER A 452 2.66 -19.37 4.41
CA SER A 452 2.44 -18.88 3.04
C SER A 452 1.58 -17.61 2.99
N GLU A 453 1.99 -16.61 2.21
CA GLU A 453 1.19 -15.41 1.89
C GLU A 453 0.21 -15.60 0.72
N ALA A 454 0.22 -16.77 0.06
CA ALA A 454 -0.60 -17.02 -1.13
C ALA A 454 -2.04 -17.50 -0.85
N GLY A 455 -2.44 -17.60 0.41
CA GLY A 455 -3.66 -18.29 0.83
C GLY A 455 -3.57 -19.83 0.76
N TYR A 456 -4.70 -20.48 1.04
CA TYR A 456 -4.89 -21.93 0.89
C TYR A 456 -6.27 -22.22 0.29
N ALA A 457 -6.35 -23.13 -0.67
CA ALA A 457 -7.60 -23.69 -1.17
C ALA A 457 -7.76 -25.09 -0.56
N VAL A 458 -8.42 -25.16 0.60
CA VAL A 458 -8.40 -26.35 1.46
C VAL A 458 -9.57 -27.29 1.18
N THR A 459 -9.31 -28.59 1.07
CA THR A 459 -10.33 -29.65 1.06
C THR A 459 -10.04 -30.68 2.15
N ALA A 460 -11.09 -31.33 2.64
CA ALA A 460 -11.01 -32.47 3.54
C ALA A 460 -11.53 -33.74 2.85
N VAL A 461 -10.85 -34.87 3.03
CA VAL A 461 -11.24 -36.18 2.51
C VAL A 461 -11.47 -37.13 3.69
N ALA A 462 -12.69 -37.62 3.86
CA ALA A 462 -12.99 -38.64 4.85
C ALA A 462 -12.92 -40.04 4.23
N THR A 463 -12.42 -41.02 4.99
CA THR A 463 -12.38 -42.45 4.65
C THR A 463 -13.15 -43.28 5.67
N ASP A 464 -14.00 -44.20 5.22
CA ASP A 464 -14.79 -45.11 6.07
C ASP A 464 -14.09 -46.46 6.38
N ASP A 465 -14.71 -47.32 7.20
CA ASP A 465 -14.19 -48.66 7.59
C ASP A 465 -14.10 -49.67 6.45
N ARG A 466 -14.60 -49.33 5.25
CA ARG A 466 -14.63 -50.19 4.06
C ARG A 466 -13.88 -49.59 2.87
N GLY A 467 -13.13 -48.51 3.12
CA GLY A 467 -12.28 -47.83 2.14
C GLY A 467 -13.02 -46.90 1.18
N GLY A 468 -14.31 -46.62 1.40
CA GLY A 468 -15.01 -45.57 0.67
C GLY A 468 -14.52 -44.18 1.10
N THR A 469 -14.48 -43.25 0.14
CA THR A 469 -13.96 -41.89 0.37
C THR A 469 -14.88 -40.81 -0.16
N LYS A 470 -14.91 -39.65 0.52
CA LYS A 470 -15.61 -38.45 0.07
C LYS A 470 -14.75 -37.22 0.30
N THR A 471 -14.73 -36.29 -0.67
CA THR A 471 -14.08 -34.97 -0.57
C THR A 471 -15.11 -33.88 -0.27
N SER A 472 -14.75 -32.92 0.57
CA SER A 472 -15.56 -31.73 0.87
C SER A 472 -15.57 -30.73 -0.28
N SER A 473 -16.48 -29.74 -0.22
CA SER A 473 -16.29 -28.48 -0.95
C SER A 473 -14.97 -27.81 -0.55
N VAL A 474 -14.39 -27.01 -1.45
CA VAL A 474 -13.19 -26.23 -1.16
C VAL A 474 -13.52 -25.05 -0.23
N VAL A 475 -12.65 -24.81 0.74
CA VAL A 475 -12.62 -23.63 1.61
C VAL A 475 -11.43 -22.79 1.21
N ASN A 476 -11.69 -21.65 0.57
CA ASN A 476 -10.65 -20.67 0.27
C ASN A 476 -10.32 -19.91 1.56
N ILE A 477 -9.03 -19.82 1.86
CA ILE A 477 -8.49 -19.11 3.01
C ILE A 477 -7.52 -18.09 2.45
N THR A 478 -7.79 -16.80 2.65
CA THR A 478 -6.82 -15.76 2.31
C THR A 478 -5.84 -15.65 3.46
N THR A 479 -4.55 -15.74 3.18
CA THR A 479 -3.55 -15.36 4.18
C THR A 479 -3.23 -13.88 4.01
N VAL A 480 -3.17 -13.16 5.14
CA VAL A 480 -2.56 -11.83 5.19
C VAL A 480 -1.18 -11.99 5.82
N GLY A 481 -0.19 -11.32 5.23
CA GLY A 481 1.19 -11.35 5.74
C GLY A 481 1.26 -11.00 7.22
N THR A 482 2.33 -11.43 7.88
CA THR A 482 2.64 -10.88 9.21
C THR A 482 2.71 -9.35 9.10
N PRO A 483 2.22 -8.59 10.10
CA PRO A 483 2.63 -7.20 10.24
C PRO A 483 4.16 -7.16 10.11
N PRO A 484 4.74 -6.22 9.34
CA PRO A 484 6.17 -6.23 9.05
C PRO A 484 6.96 -6.35 10.35
N VAL A 485 7.93 -7.27 10.40
CA VAL A 485 8.80 -7.42 11.56
C VAL A 485 9.48 -6.08 11.80
N LEU A 486 9.19 -5.49 12.95
CA LEU A 486 9.58 -4.13 13.31
C LEU A 486 11.10 -4.01 13.46
N ASP A 487 11.80 -3.70 12.38
CA ASP A 487 12.90 -2.74 12.47
C ASP A 487 12.31 -1.33 12.35
N SER A 488 12.21 -0.66 13.49
CA SER A 488 11.51 0.61 13.61
C SER A 488 12.39 1.77 13.13
N GLN A 489 12.63 1.81 11.81
CA GLN A 489 13.21 2.98 11.15
C GLN A 489 12.41 4.22 11.57
N THR A 490 13.11 5.20 12.14
CA THR A 490 12.50 6.37 12.83
C THR A 490 11.47 7.10 11.97
N LYS A 491 11.58 7.01 10.64
CA LYS A 491 10.60 7.53 9.68
C LYS A 491 9.23 6.86 9.79
N ASP A 492 9.13 5.53 9.82
CA ASP A 492 7.82 4.88 9.86
C ASP A 492 7.13 5.03 11.22
N ALA A 493 7.88 5.03 12.32
CA ALA A 493 7.35 5.39 13.64
C ALA A 493 6.76 6.82 13.65
N ALA A 494 7.45 7.78 13.01
CA ALA A 494 6.94 9.14 12.84
C ALA A 494 5.69 9.19 11.92
N ARG A 495 5.69 8.45 10.79
CA ARG A 495 4.52 8.32 9.89
C ARG A 495 3.31 7.77 10.63
N PHE A 496 3.49 6.68 11.38
CA PHE A 496 2.45 6.04 12.18
C PHE A 496 1.83 7.05 13.17
N LEU A 497 2.64 7.77 13.94
CA LEU A 497 2.13 8.80 14.87
C LEU A 497 1.39 9.93 14.14
N THR A 498 1.93 10.43 13.03
CA THR A 498 1.28 11.47 12.21
C THR A 498 -0.08 11.02 11.67
N GLN A 499 -0.21 9.75 11.27
CA GLN A 499 -1.47 9.17 10.78
C GLN A 499 -2.45 8.93 11.94
N ALA A 500 -1.98 8.38 13.06
CA ALA A 500 -2.77 7.95 14.21
C ALA A 500 -3.13 9.06 15.22
N THR A 501 -2.53 10.25 15.14
CA THR A 501 -2.73 11.38 16.07
C THR A 501 -3.00 12.70 15.31
N PHE A 502 -3.23 13.81 16.01
CA PHE A 502 -3.22 15.16 15.41
C PHE A 502 -1.79 15.67 15.12
N GLY A 503 -0.86 14.76 14.81
CA GLY A 503 0.55 15.03 14.63
C GLY A 503 1.39 14.83 15.89
N ILE A 504 2.66 14.51 15.65
CA ILE A 504 3.69 14.20 16.64
C ILE A 504 3.85 15.36 17.63
N LYS A 505 3.85 15.05 18.93
CA LYS A 505 4.06 16.03 20.00
C LYS A 505 5.54 16.27 20.29
N SER A 506 6.39 15.24 20.19
CA SER A 506 7.84 15.37 20.40
C SER A 506 8.62 14.19 19.81
N ILE A 507 9.94 14.35 19.66
CA ILE A 507 10.84 13.25 19.27
C ILE A 507 10.81 12.09 20.28
N ALA A 508 10.58 12.38 21.57
CA ALA A 508 10.46 11.35 22.60
C ALA A 508 9.23 10.45 22.41
N GLU A 509 8.18 10.92 21.74
CA GLU A 509 7.01 10.10 21.37
C GLU A 509 7.38 9.07 20.30
N ILE A 510 8.21 9.46 19.32
CA ILE A 510 8.75 8.58 18.28
C ILE A 510 9.64 7.50 18.91
N GLU A 511 10.58 7.90 19.77
CA GLU A 511 11.49 6.95 20.44
C GLU A 511 10.75 6.01 21.41
N ASN A 512 9.72 6.50 22.11
CA ASN A 512 8.85 5.65 22.93
C ASN A 512 8.09 4.63 22.04
N LEU A 513 7.52 5.04 20.92
CA LEU A 513 6.83 4.14 19.99
C LEU A 513 7.78 3.06 19.43
N LYS A 514 9.02 3.43 19.09
CA LYS A 514 10.06 2.49 18.66
C LYS A 514 10.41 1.47 19.76
N ALA A 515 10.48 1.92 21.02
CA ALA A 515 10.83 1.08 22.15
C ALA A 515 9.73 0.07 22.53
N ILE A 516 8.45 0.44 22.41
CA ILE A 516 7.33 -0.43 22.81
C ILE A 516 6.66 -1.17 21.63
N GLY A 517 6.82 -0.68 20.40
CA GLY A 517 6.17 -1.20 19.21
C GLY A 517 4.71 -0.74 19.04
N PHE A 518 4.19 -0.87 17.82
CA PHE A 518 2.86 -0.35 17.46
C PHE A 518 1.73 -0.98 18.28
N ASP A 519 1.78 -2.31 18.51
CA ASP A 519 0.74 -3.03 19.26
C ASP A 519 0.66 -2.59 20.72
N ALA A 520 1.79 -2.39 21.39
CA ALA A 520 1.80 -1.91 22.78
C ALA A 520 1.31 -0.46 22.87
N TRP A 521 1.69 0.41 21.92
CA TRP A 521 1.17 1.78 21.86
C TRP A 521 -0.34 1.82 21.61
N LEU A 522 -0.85 0.98 20.70
CA LEU A 522 -2.28 0.86 20.44
C LEU A 522 -3.04 0.41 21.70
N ASN A 523 -2.50 -0.59 22.41
CA ASN A 523 -3.05 -1.06 23.69
C ASN A 523 -3.00 0.00 24.80
N GLN A 524 -2.04 0.92 24.79
CA GLN A 524 -2.03 2.09 25.68
C GLN A 524 -3.10 3.13 25.30
N GLN A 525 -3.35 3.35 24.01
CA GLN A 525 -4.32 4.34 23.52
C GLN A 525 -5.78 3.91 23.68
N ILE A 526 -6.11 2.63 23.49
CA ILE A 526 -7.49 2.10 23.58
C ILE A 526 -8.25 2.51 24.85
N PRO A 527 -7.72 2.30 26.08
CA PRO A 527 -8.43 2.63 27.32
C PRO A 527 -8.47 4.13 27.63
N MET A 528 -7.80 4.99 26.85
CA MET A 528 -7.83 6.44 27.09
C MET A 528 -9.21 7.00 26.71
N VAL A 529 -9.93 7.48 27.72
CA VAL A 529 -11.26 8.10 27.58
C VAL A 529 -11.09 9.58 27.20
N ALA A 530 -11.94 10.06 26.28
CA ALA A 530 -12.01 11.48 25.97
C ALA A 530 -12.73 12.24 27.11
N PRO A 531 -12.24 13.41 27.56
CA PRO A 531 -13.03 14.28 28.44
C PRO A 531 -14.34 14.69 27.76
N SER A 532 -15.44 14.74 28.51
CA SER A 532 -16.75 15.12 27.97
C SER A 532 -16.79 16.59 27.58
N PHE A 533 -17.26 16.86 26.37
CA PHE A 533 -17.45 18.21 25.85
C PHE A 533 -18.69 18.85 26.48
N VAL A 534 -19.75 18.07 26.77
CA VAL A 534 -20.90 18.54 27.56
C VAL A 534 -20.44 19.00 28.95
N GLN A 535 -19.54 18.24 29.59
CA GLN A 535 -18.96 18.64 30.87
C GLN A 535 -18.12 19.92 30.72
N TYR A 536 -17.30 20.06 29.68
CA TYR A 536 -16.54 21.29 29.43
C TYR A 536 -17.45 22.52 29.29
N VAL A 537 -18.55 22.42 28.54
CA VAL A 537 -19.55 23.50 28.40
C VAL A 537 -20.17 23.83 29.77
N ASN A 538 -20.51 22.82 30.57
CA ASN A 538 -21.06 23.01 31.92
C ASN A 538 -20.04 23.65 32.88
N ASP A 539 -18.76 23.28 32.82
CA ASP A 539 -17.69 23.86 33.62
C ASP A 539 -17.46 25.34 33.27
N ARG A 540 -17.53 25.70 31.98
CA ARG A 540 -17.46 27.11 31.55
C ARG A 540 -18.68 27.92 31.99
N LYS A 541 -19.87 27.34 31.91
CA LYS A 541 -21.11 27.93 32.44
C LYS A 541 -21.06 28.13 33.97
N ALA A 542 -20.51 27.16 34.71
CA ALA A 542 -20.29 27.28 36.15
C ALA A 542 -19.24 28.35 36.51
N ALA A 543 -18.26 28.58 35.63
CA ALA A 543 -17.30 29.68 35.73
C ALA A 543 -17.87 31.06 35.31
N GLY A 544 -19.17 31.16 35.02
CA GLY A 544 -19.85 32.41 34.67
C GLY A 544 -19.80 32.80 33.19
N GLU A 545 -19.30 31.93 32.31
CA GLU A 545 -19.33 32.16 30.86
C GLU A 545 -20.69 31.75 30.26
N LYS A 546 -20.96 32.24 29.05
CA LYS A 546 -22.11 31.78 28.26
C LYS A 546 -21.80 30.39 27.68
N PRO A 547 -22.79 29.48 27.64
CA PRO A 547 -22.69 28.21 26.94
C PRO A 547 -23.01 28.41 25.44
N ASP A 548 -22.21 29.24 24.76
CA ASP A 548 -22.28 29.50 23.32
C ASP A 548 -21.36 28.54 22.53
N GLU A 549 -21.51 28.53 21.21
CA GLU A 549 -20.85 27.62 20.27
C GLU A 549 -19.31 27.64 20.40
N GLU A 550 -18.75 28.78 20.79
CA GLU A 550 -17.33 28.96 21.14
C GLU A 550 -16.84 27.91 22.15
N ARG A 551 -17.67 27.53 23.12
CA ARG A 551 -17.32 26.54 24.15
C ARG A 551 -17.25 25.12 23.59
N ALA A 552 -18.06 24.78 22.58
CA ALA A 552 -17.98 23.50 21.89
C ALA A 552 -16.73 23.43 20.98
N TYR A 553 -16.41 24.51 20.26
CA TYR A 553 -15.17 24.59 19.48
C TYR A 553 -13.93 24.49 20.37
N GLU A 554 -13.92 25.20 21.51
CA GLU A 554 -12.83 25.10 22.49
C GLU A 554 -12.61 23.67 22.98
N ALA A 555 -13.68 22.92 23.27
CA ALA A 555 -13.60 21.53 23.76
C ALA A 555 -12.95 20.58 22.74
N ILE A 556 -13.24 20.75 21.44
CA ILE A 556 -12.58 20.03 20.35
C ILE A 556 -11.06 20.29 20.39
N TRP A 557 -10.66 21.57 20.42
CA TRP A 557 -9.26 21.95 20.45
C TRP A 557 -8.54 21.57 21.77
N GLN A 558 -9.25 21.54 22.90
CA GLN A 558 -8.73 20.98 24.16
C GLN A 558 -8.30 19.52 23.97
N GLN A 559 -9.19 18.71 23.39
CA GLN A 559 -8.92 17.30 23.12
C GLN A 559 -7.73 17.12 22.18
N TRP A 560 -7.70 17.86 21.07
CA TRP A 560 -6.70 17.71 20.03
C TRP A 560 -5.31 18.14 20.51
N LEU A 561 -5.20 19.26 21.23
CA LEU A 561 -3.89 19.82 21.61
C LEU A 561 -3.24 19.11 22.80
N TRP A 562 -4.00 18.77 23.84
CA TRP A 562 -3.40 18.41 25.14
C TRP A 562 -3.82 17.07 25.73
N GLN A 563 -4.97 16.50 25.35
CA GLN A 563 -5.47 15.26 25.95
C GLN A 563 -4.75 14.00 25.43
N PRO A 564 -4.57 12.96 26.27
CA PRO A 564 -3.72 11.82 25.93
C PRO A 564 -4.33 10.85 24.90
N GLY A 565 -5.67 10.75 24.83
CA GLY A 565 -6.41 9.83 23.94
C GLY A 565 -6.46 10.28 22.47
N GLN A 566 -5.29 10.47 21.86
CA GLN A 566 -5.15 11.03 20.51
C GLN A 566 -5.71 10.14 19.40
N LEU A 567 -5.56 8.82 19.52
CA LEU A 567 -6.14 7.89 18.55
C LEU A 567 -7.67 7.98 18.54
N ARG A 568 -8.29 8.10 19.72
CA ARG A 568 -9.73 8.26 19.88
C ARG A 568 -10.20 9.58 19.28
N ALA A 569 -9.48 10.67 19.54
CA ALA A 569 -9.76 11.99 18.98
C ALA A 569 -9.69 11.99 17.44
N ARG A 570 -8.68 11.35 16.84
CA ARG A 570 -8.56 11.24 15.37
C ARG A 570 -9.65 10.38 14.76
N MET A 571 -10.04 9.31 15.42
CA MET A 571 -11.15 8.46 14.98
C MET A 571 -12.49 9.19 15.11
N ALA A 572 -12.74 9.92 16.20
CA ALA A 572 -13.94 10.76 16.33
C ALA A 572 -14.01 11.84 15.24
N PHE A 573 -12.89 12.47 14.87
CA PHE A 573 -12.84 13.42 13.74
C PHE A 573 -13.11 12.72 12.39
N ALA A 574 -12.44 11.60 12.10
CA ALA A 574 -12.70 10.80 10.89
C ALA A 574 -14.16 10.32 10.79
N LEU A 575 -14.82 10.07 11.93
CA LEU A 575 -16.23 9.74 12.00
C LEU A 575 -17.15 10.96 11.86
N SER A 576 -16.78 12.15 12.35
CA SER A 576 -17.53 13.40 12.11
C SER A 576 -17.50 13.85 10.64
N GLU A 577 -16.47 13.44 9.90
CA GLU A 577 -16.37 13.65 8.45
C GLU A 577 -17.19 12.62 7.63
N LEU A 578 -17.62 11.52 8.26
CA LEU A 578 -18.53 10.53 7.68
C LEU A 578 -19.99 10.81 8.06
N PHE A 579 -20.23 11.02 9.35
CA PHE A 579 -21.52 11.36 9.94
C PHE A 579 -21.58 12.87 10.18
N VAL A 580 -21.84 13.62 9.11
CA VAL A 580 -21.71 15.08 9.10
C VAL A 580 -22.89 15.76 9.80
N ILE A 581 -22.59 16.66 10.72
CA ILE A 581 -23.46 17.76 11.17
C ILE A 581 -22.74 19.09 10.97
N SER A 582 -23.48 20.19 10.85
CA SER A 582 -22.90 21.53 10.68
C SER A 582 -23.69 22.62 11.39
N ASN A 583 -22.99 23.59 11.97
CA ASN A 583 -23.52 24.81 12.58
C ASN A 583 -23.52 26.02 11.61
N ILE A 584 -23.49 25.77 10.28
CA ILE A 584 -23.67 26.82 9.26
C ILE A 584 -25.15 27.01 8.92
N ALA A 585 -25.87 25.92 8.71
CA ALA A 585 -27.29 25.89 8.42
C ALA A 585 -27.81 24.44 8.54
N PRO A 586 -28.83 24.17 9.37
CA PRO A 586 -29.40 25.06 10.39
C PRO A 586 -28.40 25.36 11.53
N ASP A 587 -28.68 26.41 12.31
CA ASP A 587 -27.94 26.71 13.54
C ASP A 587 -28.16 25.57 14.56
N LEU A 588 -27.10 25.18 15.27
CA LEU A 588 -27.11 24.10 16.27
C LEU A 588 -26.87 24.65 17.68
N ASP A 589 -27.62 24.12 18.64
CA ASP A 589 -27.38 24.41 20.06
C ASP A 589 -26.00 23.88 20.50
N THR A 590 -25.34 24.62 21.39
CA THR A 590 -24.02 24.26 21.95
C THR A 590 -23.98 22.86 22.55
N TYR A 591 -25.04 22.45 23.24
CA TYR A 591 -25.14 21.11 23.79
C TYR A 591 -25.36 20.06 22.72
N ALA A 592 -26.03 20.37 21.60
CA ALA A 592 -26.18 19.47 20.46
C ALA A 592 -24.82 19.15 19.81
N MET A 593 -23.99 20.17 19.65
CA MET A 593 -22.61 20.02 19.16
C MET A 593 -21.74 19.22 20.14
N ALA A 594 -21.82 19.53 21.44
CA ALA A 594 -21.02 18.89 22.47
C ALA A 594 -21.40 17.41 22.69
N SER A 595 -22.69 17.08 22.79
CA SER A 595 -23.17 15.72 22.99
C SER A 595 -22.88 14.82 21.77
N TYR A 596 -22.95 15.38 20.56
CA TYR A 596 -22.62 14.63 19.35
C TYR A 596 -21.15 14.19 19.31
N TRP A 597 -20.24 15.08 19.70
CA TRP A 597 -18.82 14.74 19.83
C TRP A 597 -18.54 13.75 20.96
N ASP A 598 -19.26 13.83 22.09
CA ASP A 598 -19.16 12.83 23.15
C ASP A 598 -19.63 11.44 22.66
N MET A 599 -20.71 11.40 21.89
CA MET A 599 -21.20 10.17 21.25
C MET A 599 -20.19 9.58 20.26
N LEU A 600 -19.56 10.40 19.41
CA LEU A 600 -18.54 9.96 18.45
C LEU A 600 -17.28 9.45 19.18
N ASN A 601 -16.85 10.13 20.23
CA ASN A 601 -15.73 9.70 21.07
C ASN A 601 -16.00 8.37 21.78
N ALA A 602 -17.21 8.14 22.28
CA ALA A 602 -17.62 6.86 22.85
C ALA A 602 -17.64 5.74 21.80
N GLY A 603 -18.20 6.01 20.62
CA GLY A 603 -18.35 5.04 19.53
C GLY A 603 -17.06 4.72 18.75
N ALA A 604 -16.01 5.53 18.86
CA ALA A 604 -14.77 5.45 18.06
C ALA A 604 -14.16 4.04 17.93
N PHE A 605 -14.17 3.25 19.01
CA PHE A 605 -13.60 1.89 19.05
C PHE A 605 -14.68 0.79 19.24
N GLY A 606 -15.96 1.16 19.09
CA GLY A 606 -17.11 0.29 19.33
C GLY A 606 -17.51 -0.52 18.09
N ASN A 607 -18.79 -0.93 18.06
CA ASN A 607 -19.38 -1.58 16.89
C ASN A 607 -20.07 -0.57 15.98
N TYR A 608 -19.81 -0.64 14.67
CA TYR A 608 -20.39 0.26 13.67
C TYR A 608 -21.93 0.22 13.64
N ARG A 609 -22.57 -0.93 13.90
CA ARG A 609 -24.04 -1.02 13.97
C ARG A 609 -24.61 -0.20 15.11
N ASN A 610 -23.97 -0.24 16.28
CA ASN A 610 -24.39 0.52 17.46
C ASN A 610 -24.11 2.02 17.25
N LEU A 611 -22.96 2.36 16.65
CA LEU A 611 -22.63 3.74 16.28
C LEU A 611 -23.67 4.32 15.31
N LEU A 612 -24.07 3.55 14.29
CA LEU A 612 -25.08 3.97 13.32
C LEU A 612 -26.45 4.22 13.99
N GLU A 613 -26.84 3.41 15.00
CA GLU A 613 -28.06 3.65 15.78
C GLU A 613 -27.96 4.93 16.62
N ASN A 614 -26.84 5.10 17.32
CA ASN A 614 -26.61 6.28 18.15
C ASN A 614 -26.61 7.56 17.30
N VAL A 615 -26.01 7.54 16.10
CA VAL A 615 -26.08 8.65 15.14
C VAL A 615 -27.51 8.88 14.66
N THR A 616 -28.23 7.82 14.30
CA THR A 616 -29.64 7.89 13.84
C THR A 616 -30.54 8.53 14.88
N LEU A 617 -30.36 8.16 16.16
CA LEU A 617 -31.15 8.67 17.28
C LEU A 617 -30.62 9.98 17.88
N HIS A 618 -29.45 10.48 17.47
CA HIS A 618 -28.91 11.69 18.08
C HIS A 618 -29.71 12.92 17.64
N PRO A 619 -30.21 13.77 18.57
CA PRO A 619 -31.06 14.91 18.21
C PRO A 619 -30.38 15.89 17.25
N ALA A 620 -29.06 16.10 17.37
CA ALA A 620 -28.29 16.92 16.41
C ALA A 620 -28.38 16.41 14.95
N MET A 621 -28.24 15.09 14.73
CA MET A 621 -28.36 14.48 13.40
C MET A 621 -29.82 14.48 12.92
N GLY A 622 -30.75 14.15 13.82
CA GLY A 622 -32.17 14.15 13.53
C GLY A 622 -32.71 15.53 13.14
N TYR A 623 -32.17 16.60 13.73
CA TYR A 623 -32.44 17.98 13.35
C TYR A 623 -31.77 18.32 12.01
N TYR A 624 -30.46 18.07 11.87
CA TYR A 624 -29.66 18.41 10.69
C TYR A 624 -30.21 17.80 9.38
N LEU A 625 -30.71 16.56 9.45
CA LEU A 625 -31.30 15.83 8.31
C LEU A 625 -32.83 15.72 8.34
N ASN A 626 -33.53 16.56 9.12
CA ASN A 626 -35.00 16.64 9.17
C ASN A 626 -35.74 15.31 9.45
N MET A 627 -35.11 14.40 10.20
CA MET A 627 -35.78 13.22 10.75
C MET A 627 -36.65 13.59 11.96
N ILE A 628 -36.23 14.56 12.77
CA ILE A 628 -37.05 15.16 13.84
C ILE A 628 -38.33 15.72 13.23
N GLY A 629 -39.46 15.29 13.77
CA GLY A 629 -40.76 15.77 13.33
C GLY A 629 -41.26 15.12 12.03
N SER A 630 -40.51 14.18 11.43
CA SER A 630 -40.95 13.41 10.26
C SER A 630 -42.15 12.54 10.59
N ARG A 631 -43.14 12.49 9.70
CA ARG A 631 -44.44 11.82 9.92
C ARG A 631 -44.78 10.88 8.78
N LYS A 632 -45.62 9.88 9.06
CA LYS A 632 -46.30 9.06 8.07
C LYS A 632 -47.03 9.88 7.01
N ALA A 633 -47.25 9.27 5.84
CA ALA A 633 -47.96 9.94 4.76
C ALA A 633 -49.40 10.31 5.14
N ASP A 634 -49.86 11.47 4.67
CA ASP A 634 -51.26 11.90 4.71
C ASP A 634 -51.69 12.24 3.28
N PRO A 635 -52.32 11.28 2.56
CA PRO A 635 -52.75 11.48 1.17
C PRO A 635 -53.78 12.61 0.99
N VAL A 636 -54.52 12.98 2.03
CA VAL A 636 -55.53 14.06 1.97
C VAL A 636 -54.83 15.42 2.02
N LYS A 637 -53.73 15.55 2.76
CA LYS A 637 -52.90 16.76 2.81
C LYS A 637 -51.78 16.81 1.77
N GLY A 638 -51.53 15.69 1.07
CA GLY A 638 -50.41 15.55 0.12
C GLY A 638 -49.03 15.49 0.79
N THR A 639 -48.96 15.31 2.12
CA THR A 639 -47.69 15.26 2.86
C THR A 639 -47.14 13.84 2.90
N HIS A 640 -45.82 13.72 2.73
CA HIS A 640 -45.06 12.47 2.73
C HIS A 640 -43.94 12.50 3.78
N PRO A 641 -43.39 11.34 4.18
CA PRO A 641 -42.21 11.26 5.03
C PRO A 641 -41.04 12.09 4.50
N ASN A 642 -40.24 12.69 5.39
CA ASN A 642 -39.04 13.40 4.97
C ASN A 642 -37.96 12.40 4.52
N GLU A 643 -37.45 12.58 3.30
CA GLU A 643 -36.51 11.64 2.67
C GLU A 643 -35.02 11.96 2.95
N ASN A 644 -34.68 13.12 3.51
CA ASN A 644 -33.28 13.56 3.64
C ASN A 644 -32.43 12.55 4.42
N PHE A 645 -32.82 12.22 5.66
CA PHE A 645 -32.11 11.22 6.46
C PHE A 645 -32.04 9.86 5.78
N ALA A 646 -33.14 9.41 5.14
CA ALA A 646 -33.18 8.14 4.42
C ALA A 646 -32.22 8.10 3.22
N ARG A 647 -32.07 9.21 2.50
CA ARG A 647 -31.08 9.35 1.41
C ARG A 647 -29.67 9.31 1.98
N GLU A 648 -29.32 10.13 2.96
CA GLU A 648 -27.92 10.20 3.43
C GLU A 648 -27.46 8.99 4.26
N VAL A 649 -28.34 8.36 5.03
CA VAL A 649 -27.99 7.12 5.76
C VAL A 649 -27.61 5.99 4.79
N MET A 650 -28.25 5.92 3.62
CA MET A 650 -27.86 5.01 2.55
C MET A 650 -26.62 5.52 1.79
N GLN A 651 -26.65 6.78 1.35
CA GLN A 651 -25.72 7.35 0.37
C GLN A 651 -24.34 7.69 0.93
N LEU A 652 -24.30 8.29 2.12
CA LEU A 652 -23.08 8.87 2.70
C LEU A 652 -22.57 8.03 3.86
N PHE A 653 -23.47 7.40 4.62
CA PHE A 653 -23.07 6.69 5.84
C PHE A 653 -22.82 5.19 5.61
N THR A 654 -23.56 4.49 4.74
CA THR A 654 -23.51 3.01 4.70
C THR A 654 -23.19 2.38 3.35
N ILE A 655 -24.08 2.46 2.36
CA ILE A 655 -24.05 1.61 1.17
C ILE A 655 -23.62 2.35 -0.10
N GLY A 656 -23.71 3.69 -0.14
CA GLY A 656 -23.37 4.47 -1.32
C GLY A 656 -24.38 4.31 -2.46
N LEU A 657 -24.13 5.00 -3.59
CA LEU A 657 -24.99 5.00 -4.78
C LEU A 657 -24.93 3.72 -5.63
N TYR A 658 -23.82 2.99 -5.58
CA TYR A 658 -23.53 1.88 -6.50
C TYR A 658 -23.09 0.63 -5.75
N LYS A 659 -23.49 -0.55 -6.21
CA LYS A 659 -23.02 -1.83 -5.66
C LYS A 659 -21.50 -1.94 -5.84
N LEU A 660 -20.83 -2.44 -4.80
CA LEU A 660 -19.38 -2.55 -4.72
C LEU A 660 -18.93 -4.00 -4.59
N ASN A 661 -17.82 -4.32 -5.24
CA ASN A 661 -17.02 -5.49 -4.89
C ASN A 661 -16.27 -5.22 -3.57
N ILE A 662 -15.74 -6.29 -2.95
CA ILE A 662 -15.01 -6.17 -1.66
C ILE A 662 -13.76 -5.27 -1.75
N ASP A 663 -13.21 -5.10 -2.95
CA ASP A 663 -12.05 -4.25 -3.25
C ASP A 663 -12.42 -2.77 -3.50
N GLY A 664 -13.70 -2.41 -3.36
CA GLY A 664 -14.21 -1.06 -3.59
C GLY A 664 -14.44 -0.69 -5.06
N SER A 665 -14.16 -1.59 -6.01
CA SER A 665 -14.57 -1.41 -7.41
C SER A 665 -16.09 -1.51 -7.56
N ARG A 666 -16.66 -0.86 -8.58
CA ARG A 666 -18.11 -0.88 -8.83
C ARG A 666 -18.51 -2.19 -9.51
N VAL A 667 -19.61 -2.78 -9.07
CA VAL A 667 -20.28 -3.88 -9.79
C VAL A 667 -20.91 -3.30 -11.05
N LEU A 668 -20.63 -3.91 -12.20
CA LEU A 668 -21.13 -3.50 -13.51
C LEU A 668 -22.16 -4.50 -14.03
N ASP A 669 -23.13 -4.01 -14.81
CA ASP A 669 -24.04 -4.85 -15.59
C ASP A 669 -23.37 -5.42 -16.86
N SER A 670 -24.11 -6.21 -17.63
CA SER A 670 -23.65 -6.80 -18.89
C SER A 670 -23.34 -5.77 -20.00
N ALA A 671 -23.72 -4.50 -19.82
CA ALA A 671 -23.36 -3.39 -20.70
C ALA A 671 -22.19 -2.55 -20.15
N GLY A 672 -21.57 -2.96 -19.04
CA GLY A 672 -20.45 -2.25 -18.40
C GLY A 672 -20.85 -1.04 -17.57
N LYS A 673 -22.15 -0.84 -17.29
CA LYS A 673 -22.65 0.29 -16.50
C LYS A 673 -22.71 -0.06 -15.00
N PRO A 674 -22.32 0.84 -14.08
CA PRO A 674 -22.49 0.61 -12.65
C PRO A 674 -23.94 0.35 -12.22
N ILE A 675 -24.13 -0.68 -11.39
CA ILE A 675 -25.42 -1.05 -10.82
C ILE A 675 -25.71 -0.20 -9.59
N ASN A 676 -26.87 0.45 -9.53
CA ASN A 676 -27.31 1.22 -8.36
C ASN A 676 -27.61 0.29 -7.15
N THR A 677 -27.43 0.80 -5.94
CA THR A 677 -27.85 0.14 -4.68
C THR A 677 -29.36 0.24 -4.43
N TYR A 678 -29.97 1.36 -4.79
CA TYR A 678 -31.37 1.68 -4.53
C TYR A 678 -31.98 2.57 -5.61
N ASP A 679 -33.30 2.71 -5.55
CA ASP A 679 -34.10 3.63 -6.37
C ASP A 679 -35.05 4.47 -5.50
N GLU A 680 -35.92 5.24 -6.15
CA GLU A 680 -36.91 6.12 -5.52
C GLU A 680 -37.96 5.37 -4.68
N THR A 681 -38.29 4.11 -5.01
CA THR A 681 -39.21 3.29 -4.22
C THR A 681 -38.56 2.88 -2.91
N VAL A 682 -37.29 2.47 -2.96
CA VAL A 682 -36.49 2.15 -1.77
C VAL A 682 -36.33 3.37 -0.85
N ILE A 683 -36.06 4.55 -1.42
CA ILE A 683 -35.95 5.80 -0.64
C ILE A 683 -37.23 6.06 0.15
N LYS A 684 -38.40 5.89 -0.45
CA LYS A 684 -39.71 6.09 0.22
C LYS A 684 -39.98 5.06 1.30
N GLY A 685 -39.63 3.80 1.08
CA GLY A 685 -39.72 2.76 2.12
C GLY A 685 -38.80 3.04 3.31
N MET A 686 -37.56 3.46 3.06
CA MET A 686 -36.61 3.86 4.11
C MET A 686 -37.07 5.13 4.84
N ALA A 687 -37.58 6.14 4.13
CA ALA A 687 -38.14 7.35 4.73
C ALA A 687 -39.34 7.05 5.63
N ALA A 688 -40.23 6.14 5.21
CA ALA A 688 -41.33 5.65 6.04
C ALA A 688 -40.82 4.94 7.33
N ALA A 689 -39.75 4.15 7.24
CA ALA A 689 -39.15 3.45 8.38
C ALA A 689 -38.57 4.39 9.44
N PHE A 690 -38.15 5.60 9.06
CA PHE A 690 -37.64 6.64 9.95
C PHE A 690 -38.68 7.71 10.34
N THR A 691 -39.98 7.48 10.11
CA THR A 691 -41.05 8.39 10.60
C THR A 691 -41.32 8.22 12.10
N GLY A 692 -41.89 9.24 12.72
CA GLY A 692 -42.35 9.17 14.11
C GLY A 692 -41.24 9.32 15.15
N TRP A 693 -40.19 10.10 14.86
CA TRP A 693 -39.12 10.40 15.81
C TRP A 693 -39.05 11.89 16.13
N ASN A 694 -38.74 12.22 17.38
CA ASN A 694 -38.65 13.59 17.87
C ASN A 694 -37.80 13.66 19.15
N PHE A 695 -37.52 14.85 19.66
CA PHE A 695 -36.82 15.05 20.93
C PHE A 695 -37.48 14.28 22.09
N ALA A 696 -36.65 13.76 23.00
CA ALA A 696 -37.10 13.09 24.21
C ALA A 696 -37.52 14.06 25.33
N GLY A 697 -38.36 13.58 26.25
CA GLY A 697 -38.78 14.35 27.44
C GLY A 697 -40.13 15.07 27.31
N ALA A 698 -40.91 14.75 26.27
CA ALA A 698 -42.33 15.03 26.14
C ALA A 698 -43.15 13.72 26.21
N ASP A 699 -44.45 13.83 26.49
CA ASP A 699 -45.36 12.68 26.58
C ASP A 699 -45.79 12.22 25.17
N THR A 700 -45.22 11.10 24.72
CA THR A 700 -45.40 10.59 23.36
C THR A 700 -46.82 10.05 23.08
N SER A 701 -47.64 9.87 24.13
CA SER A 701 -49.05 9.48 24.01
C SER A 701 -49.97 10.65 23.60
N LYS A 702 -49.46 11.89 23.54
CA LYS A 702 -50.23 13.11 23.25
C LYS A 702 -49.81 13.72 21.91
N PRO A 703 -50.43 13.37 20.76
CA PRO A 703 -50.06 13.86 19.44
C PRO A 703 -49.99 15.39 19.28
N SER A 704 -50.69 16.14 20.13
CA SER A 704 -50.66 17.62 20.17
C SER A 704 -49.34 18.21 20.66
N THR A 705 -48.52 17.46 21.41
CA THR A 705 -47.19 17.90 21.89
C THR A 705 -46.04 17.47 20.99
N PHE A 706 -46.32 16.90 19.81
CA PHE A 706 -45.29 16.55 18.82
C PHE A 706 -44.67 17.79 18.17
N ASN A 707 -45.49 18.80 17.81
CA ASN A 707 -45.04 20.10 17.32
C ASN A 707 -45.83 21.23 18.01
N PRO A 708 -45.19 22.30 18.52
CA PRO A 708 -43.74 22.49 18.57
C PRO A 708 -43.09 21.50 19.54
N PRO A 709 -41.90 20.97 19.23
CA PRO A 709 -41.22 20.03 20.09
C PRO A 709 -40.64 20.73 21.33
N LYS A 710 -40.43 19.94 22.40
CA LYS A 710 -39.61 20.35 23.54
C LYS A 710 -38.19 19.86 23.30
N GLU A 711 -37.27 20.78 23.03
CA GLU A 711 -35.88 20.45 22.75
C GLU A 711 -35.20 19.74 23.92
N ASN A 712 -34.37 18.74 23.58
CA ASN A 712 -33.51 18.02 24.50
C ASN A 712 -32.31 17.46 23.72
N TRP A 713 -31.20 18.19 23.74
CA TRP A 713 -30.01 17.89 22.96
C TRP A 713 -29.08 16.84 23.59
N LEU A 714 -29.41 16.32 24.77
CA LEU A 714 -28.55 15.42 25.55
C LEU A 714 -29.02 13.96 25.55
N GLU A 715 -30.29 13.70 25.25
CA GLU A 715 -30.88 12.36 25.23
C GLU A 715 -31.16 11.90 23.79
N PRO A 716 -31.11 10.58 23.51
CA PRO A 716 -31.57 10.02 22.24
C PRO A 716 -33.03 10.40 21.94
N MET A 717 -33.38 10.56 20.66
CA MET A 717 -34.75 10.79 20.21
C MET A 717 -35.71 9.69 20.70
N ALA A 718 -36.94 10.09 21.01
CA ALA A 718 -38.02 9.20 21.40
C ALA A 718 -38.95 8.87 20.22
N SER A 719 -39.54 7.68 20.21
CA SER A 719 -40.52 7.28 19.20
C SER A 719 -41.94 7.76 19.54
N TRP A 720 -42.70 8.02 18.49
CA TRP A 720 -44.06 8.54 18.50
C TRP A 720 -44.92 7.71 17.55
N GLU A 721 -45.37 6.55 18.03
CA GLU A 721 -46.09 5.54 17.22
C GLU A 721 -47.34 6.12 16.52
N SER A 722 -47.99 7.13 17.11
CA SER A 722 -49.11 7.84 16.48
C SER A 722 -48.74 8.57 15.17
N MET A 723 -47.47 8.96 15.02
CA MET A 723 -46.90 9.64 13.84
C MET A 723 -46.13 8.70 12.91
N HIS A 724 -45.90 7.44 13.29
CA HIS A 724 -45.16 6.45 12.51
C HIS A 724 -46.03 5.82 11.39
N ASP A 725 -45.40 5.48 10.27
CA ASP A 725 -46.04 4.82 9.13
C ASP A 725 -46.12 3.32 9.34
N THR A 726 -47.32 2.75 9.48
CA THR A 726 -47.50 1.33 9.80
C THR A 726 -47.67 0.44 8.56
N ASN A 727 -47.46 0.95 7.34
CA ASN A 727 -47.52 0.14 6.14
C ASN A 727 -46.28 -0.76 5.99
N ALA A 728 -46.36 -1.77 5.12
CA ALA A 728 -45.19 -2.55 4.72
C ALA A 728 -44.26 -1.71 3.84
N LYS A 729 -42.95 -1.81 4.05
CA LYS A 729 -41.96 -0.87 3.49
C LYS A 729 -40.95 -1.61 2.62
N PRO A 730 -41.01 -1.53 1.28
CA PRO A 730 -39.98 -2.09 0.42
C PRO A 730 -38.69 -1.27 0.56
N ILE A 731 -37.59 -1.95 0.89
CA ILE A 731 -36.26 -1.34 0.94
C ILE A 731 -35.35 -2.04 -0.11
N PHE A 732 -34.04 -1.87 -0.02
CA PHE A 732 -33.08 -2.43 -0.99
C PHE A 732 -33.03 -3.98 -0.96
N ASP A 733 -32.43 -4.56 -2.00
CA ASP A 733 -32.21 -6.01 -2.18
C ASP A 733 -33.47 -6.90 -2.03
N GLY A 734 -34.65 -6.35 -2.32
CA GLY A 734 -35.92 -7.07 -2.25
C GLY A 734 -36.43 -7.32 -0.83
N ILE A 735 -35.78 -6.73 0.18
CA ILE A 735 -36.24 -6.78 1.57
C ILE A 735 -37.49 -5.91 1.70
N VAL A 736 -38.51 -6.43 2.39
CA VAL A 736 -39.73 -5.68 2.73
C VAL A 736 -39.91 -5.73 4.24
N LEU A 737 -39.94 -4.56 4.89
CA LEU A 737 -40.27 -4.47 6.31
C LEU A 737 -41.78 -4.75 6.49
N PRO A 738 -42.18 -5.67 7.40
CA PRO A 738 -43.58 -5.99 7.65
C PRO A 738 -44.46 -4.80 8.04
N ALA A 739 -45.74 -4.86 7.66
CA ALA A 739 -46.74 -3.91 8.15
C ALA A 739 -47.02 -4.09 9.66
N ASN A 740 -47.53 -3.03 10.28
CA ASN A 740 -47.91 -2.95 11.70
C ASN A 740 -46.76 -3.12 12.70
N GLN A 741 -45.52 -2.82 12.29
CA GLN A 741 -44.40 -2.65 13.20
C GLN A 741 -44.46 -1.30 13.93
N THR A 742 -43.75 -1.21 15.06
CA THR A 742 -43.48 0.06 15.76
C THR A 742 -42.29 0.79 15.12
N ALA A 743 -42.20 2.09 15.33
CA ALA A 743 -41.10 2.92 14.82
C ALA A 743 -39.72 2.39 15.22
N ALA A 744 -39.59 1.87 16.45
CA ALA A 744 -38.37 1.25 16.94
C ALA A 744 -38.03 -0.08 16.23
N GLN A 745 -39.05 -0.88 15.86
CA GLN A 745 -38.86 -2.13 15.12
C GLN A 745 -38.44 -1.86 13.67
N ASP A 746 -39.14 -0.98 12.96
CA ASP A 746 -38.84 -0.62 11.57
C ASP A 746 -37.46 0.04 11.44
N MET A 747 -37.15 1.02 12.30
CA MET A 747 -35.82 1.65 12.35
C MET A 747 -34.73 0.60 12.58
N LYS A 748 -34.89 -0.27 13.59
CA LYS A 748 -33.90 -1.31 13.89
C LYS A 748 -33.71 -2.25 12.69
N ALA A 749 -34.79 -2.70 12.05
CA ALA A 749 -34.73 -3.59 10.91
C ALA A 749 -34.08 -2.94 9.68
N ALA A 750 -34.36 -1.65 9.43
CA ALA A 750 -33.71 -0.87 8.37
C ALA A 750 -32.19 -0.72 8.62
N LEU A 751 -31.78 -0.37 9.85
CA LEU A 751 -30.37 -0.25 10.21
C LEU A 751 -29.63 -1.60 10.21
N ASP A 752 -30.29 -2.68 10.63
CA ASP A 752 -29.77 -4.05 10.55
C ASP A 752 -29.55 -4.48 9.09
N ALA A 753 -30.50 -4.18 8.20
CA ALA A 753 -30.38 -4.44 6.77
C ALA A 753 -29.21 -3.65 6.15
N LEU A 754 -29.07 -2.36 6.48
CA LEU A 754 -27.98 -1.51 5.98
C LEU A 754 -26.63 -2.05 6.43
N PHE A 755 -26.48 -2.35 7.72
CA PHE A 755 -25.22 -2.85 8.29
C PHE A 755 -24.77 -4.19 7.69
N ASN A 756 -25.72 -5.08 7.38
CA ASN A 756 -25.43 -6.38 6.77
C ASN A 756 -25.24 -6.32 5.25
N HIS A 757 -25.56 -5.20 4.59
CA HIS A 757 -25.35 -5.04 3.15
C HIS A 757 -23.85 -5.16 2.78
N PRO A 758 -23.49 -5.87 1.69
CA PRO A 758 -22.09 -6.12 1.33
C PRO A 758 -21.23 -4.87 1.15
N ASN A 759 -21.78 -3.75 0.67
CA ASN A 759 -21.03 -2.51 0.43
C ASN A 759 -20.42 -1.87 1.69
N VAL A 760 -20.95 -2.08 2.90
CA VAL A 760 -20.54 -1.26 4.06
C VAL A 760 -19.05 -1.44 4.38
N GLY A 761 -18.54 -2.66 4.27
CA GLY A 761 -17.11 -2.95 4.46
C GLY A 761 -16.18 -2.13 3.53
N PRO A 762 -16.27 -2.26 2.20
CA PRO A 762 -15.46 -1.47 1.27
C PRO A 762 -15.77 0.03 1.30
N PHE A 763 -17.03 0.41 1.53
CA PHE A 763 -17.44 1.83 1.56
C PHE A 763 -16.86 2.58 2.76
N VAL A 764 -17.05 2.07 3.98
CA VAL A 764 -16.50 2.66 5.21
C VAL A 764 -14.98 2.49 5.24
N GLY A 765 -14.49 1.31 4.84
CA GLY A 765 -13.05 1.00 4.80
C GLY A 765 -12.27 1.99 3.92
N ARG A 766 -12.70 2.22 2.67
CA ARG A 766 -12.06 3.19 1.78
C ARG A 766 -12.03 4.60 2.38
N GLN A 767 -13.13 5.05 2.97
CA GLN A 767 -13.19 6.39 3.56
C GLN A 767 -12.26 6.53 4.77
N LEU A 768 -12.23 5.55 5.69
CA LEU A 768 -11.29 5.57 6.82
C LEU A 768 -9.82 5.57 6.35
N ILE A 769 -9.47 4.81 5.32
CA ILE A 769 -8.12 4.87 4.72
C ILE A 769 -7.81 6.28 4.19
N GLN A 770 -8.78 6.96 3.57
CA GLN A 770 -8.63 8.35 3.11
C GLN A 770 -8.53 9.38 4.25
N ARG A 771 -9.14 9.14 5.41
CA ARG A 771 -9.03 10.02 6.60
C ARG A 771 -7.69 9.86 7.32
N PHE A 772 -7.13 8.64 7.33
CA PHE A 772 -5.92 8.32 8.10
C PHE A 772 -4.62 8.30 7.28
N VAL A 773 -4.61 7.70 6.09
CA VAL A 773 -3.36 7.26 5.41
C VAL A 773 -3.16 7.89 4.04
N THR A 774 -4.02 7.61 3.05
CA THR A 774 -3.79 7.91 1.63
C THR A 774 -5.09 8.22 0.88
N SER A 775 -5.08 9.16 -0.07
CA SER A 775 -6.26 9.46 -0.88
C SER A 775 -6.60 8.33 -1.86
N ASN A 776 -5.61 7.54 -2.28
CA ASN A 776 -5.69 6.51 -3.33
C ASN A 776 -5.13 5.15 -2.85
N PRO A 777 -5.84 4.44 -1.95
CA PRO A 777 -5.46 3.07 -1.57
C PRO A 777 -5.65 2.09 -2.73
N SER A 778 -4.89 0.99 -2.74
CA SER A 778 -5.12 -0.09 -3.69
C SER A 778 -6.47 -0.79 -3.46
N PRO A 779 -7.01 -1.48 -4.48
CA PRO A 779 -8.15 -2.38 -4.30
C PRO A 779 -7.89 -3.47 -3.24
N GLN A 780 -6.66 -3.97 -3.14
CA GLN A 780 -6.27 -4.99 -2.16
C GLN A 780 -6.28 -4.46 -0.72
N TYR A 781 -5.86 -3.22 -0.50
CA TYR A 781 -5.93 -2.54 0.80
C TYR A 781 -7.38 -2.31 1.22
N ILE A 782 -8.23 -1.83 0.30
CA ILE A 782 -9.68 -1.73 0.55
C ILE A 782 -10.25 -3.11 0.89
N ALA A 783 -9.89 -4.17 0.16
CA ALA A 783 -10.36 -5.54 0.41
C ALA A 783 -9.95 -6.08 1.78
N ARG A 784 -8.72 -5.83 2.25
CA ARG A 784 -8.26 -6.25 3.59
C ARG A 784 -9.04 -5.53 4.70
N VAL A 785 -9.21 -4.22 4.59
CA VAL A 785 -10.01 -3.43 5.55
C VAL A 785 -11.50 -3.78 5.49
N ALA A 786 -12.04 -4.08 4.31
CA ALA A 786 -13.41 -4.56 4.13
C ALA A 786 -13.62 -5.94 4.75
N ALA A 787 -12.66 -6.86 4.62
CA ALA A 787 -12.69 -8.16 5.28
C ALA A 787 -12.65 -8.01 6.81
N ALA A 788 -11.81 -7.11 7.32
CA ALA A 788 -11.73 -6.76 8.74
C ALA A 788 -13.04 -6.17 9.28
N PHE A 789 -13.75 -5.36 8.49
CA PHE A 789 -15.10 -4.90 8.81
C PHE A 789 -16.10 -6.06 8.77
N ASN A 790 -16.02 -6.93 7.76
CA ASN A 790 -16.96 -8.02 7.58
C ASN A 790 -16.90 -9.04 8.72
N ARG A 791 -15.69 -9.34 9.24
CA ARG A 791 -15.48 -10.29 10.34
C ARG A 791 -14.12 -10.08 11.01
N ASP A 792 -14.11 -9.74 12.29
CA ASP A 792 -12.89 -9.75 13.11
C ASP A 792 -12.47 -11.18 13.52
N PRO A 793 -11.32 -11.38 14.22
CA PRO A 793 -10.88 -12.71 14.66
C PRO A 793 -11.87 -13.41 15.61
N GLY A 794 -12.65 -12.66 16.39
CA GLY A 794 -13.71 -13.17 17.25
C GLY A 794 -15.01 -13.50 16.51
N GLY A 795 -15.09 -13.21 15.21
CA GLY A 795 -16.28 -13.42 14.38
C GLY A 795 -17.25 -12.23 14.35
N VAL A 796 -16.90 -11.09 14.93
CA VAL A 796 -17.78 -9.93 15.04
C VAL A 796 -17.65 -9.05 13.79
N ARG A 797 -18.78 -8.77 13.14
CA ARG A 797 -18.88 -7.77 12.06
C ARG A 797 -18.86 -6.36 12.66
N GLY A 798 -18.21 -5.41 11.99
CA GLY A 798 -18.26 -3.98 12.30
C GLY A 798 -17.46 -3.53 13.52
N ASN A 799 -16.48 -4.32 14.00
CA ASN A 799 -15.59 -3.91 15.08
C ASN A 799 -14.66 -2.78 14.60
N LEU A 800 -14.93 -1.54 15.01
CA LEU A 800 -14.20 -0.35 14.52
C LEU A 800 -12.75 -0.28 15.01
N LEU A 801 -12.46 -0.84 16.19
CA LEU A 801 -11.07 -0.96 16.64
C LEU A 801 -10.26 -1.89 15.74
N TRP A 802 -10.86 -3.02 15.34
CA TRP A 802 -10.21 -3.96 14.42
C TRP A 802 -10.03 -3.37 13.02
N VAL A 803 -11.07 -2.70 12.50
CA VAL A 803 -11.00 -1.95 11.23
C VAL A 803 -9.90 -0.89 11.27
N LEU A 804 -9.83 -0.08 12.33
CA LEU A 804 -8.81 0.97 12.48
C LEU A 804 -7.39 0.38 12.60
N ARG A 805 -7.23 -0.77 13.28
CA ARG A 805 -5.96 -1.49 13.32
C ARG A 805 -5.52 -1.88 11.92
N GLU A 806 -6.38 -2.53 11.14
CA GLU A 806 -6.06 -2.95 9.77
C GLU A 806 -5.85 -1.74 8.84
N VAL A 807 -6.59 -0.62 9.00
CA VAL A 807 -6.29 0.65 8.31
C VAL A 807 -4.86 1.13 8.60
N LEU A 808 -4.45 1.17 9.88
CA LEU A 808 -3.14 1.71 10.25
C LEU A 808 -1.99 0.73 9.98
N TYR A 809 -2.21 -0.57 10.08
CA TYR A 809 -1.16 -1.61 10.07
C TYR A 809 -0.92 -2.23 8.69
N ASP A 810 -1.78 -1.92 7.71
CA ASP A 810 -1.68 -2.46 6.35
C ASP A 810 -0.25 -2.34 5.76
N PRO A 811 0.24 -3.35 5.03
CA PRO A 811 1.54 -3.29 4.37
C PRO A 811 1.74 -2.04 3.49
N GLU A 812 0.71 -1.53 2.82
CA GLU A 812 0.81 -0.28 2.05
C GLU A 812 0.90 0.96 2.95
N ALA A 813 0.22 0.94 4.11
CA ALA A 813 0.33 2.01 5.09
C ALA A 813 1.73 2.07 5.72
N ARG A 814 2.36 0.93 6.00
CA ARG A 814 3.71 0.83 6.60
C ARG A 814 4.86 0.91 5.59
N SER A 815 4.63 0.62 4.31
CA SER A 815 5.71 0.57 3.31
C SER A 815 6.33 1.95 3.04
N LEU A 816 7.60 2.10 3.43
CA LEU A 816 8.41 3.29 3.11
C LEU A 816 8.69 3.41 1.60
N ALA A 817 8.72 2.30 0.86
CA ALA A 817 8.79 2.33 -0.60
C ALA A 817 7.49 2.87 -1.21
N LYS A 818 6.33 2.41 -0.71
CA LYS A 818 5.02 2.96 -1.13
C LYS A 818 4.95 4.47 -0.89
N ALA A 819 5.49 4.93 0.24
CA ALA A 819 5.55 6.35 0.59
C ALA A 819 6.35 7.21 -0.41
N THR A 820 7.29 6.65 -1.18
CA THR A 820 8.04 7.41 -2.20
C THR A 820 7.34 7.46 -3.57
N GLU A 821 6.37 6.58 -3.84
CA GLU A 821 5.67 6.53 -5.12
C GLU A 821 4.96 7.85 -5.48
N ALA A 822 4.91 8.15 -6.78
CA ALA A 822 4.17 9.28 -7.32
C ALA A 822 2.66 9.02 -7.20
N GLY A 823 1.91 9.99 -6.66
CA GLY A 823 0.47 9.85 -6.41
C GLY A 823 0.09 9.16 -5.10
N TRP A 824 1.05 8.64 -4.33
CA TRP A 824 0.79 8.11 -2.99
C TRP A 824 0.80 9.19 -1.90
N GLY A 825 -0.08 8.99 -0.91
CA GLY A 825 -0.29 9.90 0.22
C GLY A 825 -1.62 10.66 0.12
N LYS A 826 -1.77 11.69 0.95
CA LYS A 826 -2.91 12.62 0.91
C LYS A 826 -2.44 14.02 1.28
N GLN A 827 -3.20 15.05 0.92
CA GLN A 827 -2.97 16.35 1.56
C GLN A 827 -3.39 16.27 3.04
N ARG A 828 -2.54 16.83 3.93
CA ARG A 828 -2.90 17.11 5.32
C ARG A 828 -3.95 18.20 5.32
N GLU A 829 -5.07 17.93 5.97
CA GLU A 829 -6.14 18.91 6.12
C GLU A 829 -5.65 20.16 6.87
N PRO A 830 -6.10 21.36 6.50
CA PRO A 830 -5.70 22.60 7.15
C PRO A 830 -5.79 22.57 8.68
N VAL A 831 -6.87 22.04 9.27
CA VAL A 831 -7.01 21.98 10.74
C VAL A 831 -6.02 21.00 11.38
N ILE A 832 -5.71 19.88 10.72
CA ILE A 832 -4.71 18.91 11.20
C ILE A 832 -3.30 19.53 11.13
N ARG A 833 -2.98 20.30 10.10
CA ARG A 833 -1.71 21.04 10.01
C ARG A 833 -1.56 22.04 11.16
N PHE A 834 -2.63 22.77 11.50
CA PHE A 834 -2.60 23.73 12.59
C PHE A 834 -2.47 23.04 13.96
N ALA A 835 -3.24 21.96 14.19
CA ALA A 835 -3.12 21.14 15.39
C ALA A 835 -1.69 20.56 15.54
N ASN A 836 -1.11 20.03 14.47
CA ASN A 836 0.24 19.46 14.48
C ASN A 836 1.31 20.52 14.77
N PHE A 837 1.20 21.73 14.20
CA PHE A 837 2.10 22.86 14.53
C PHE A 837 2.05 23.20 16.03
N LEU A 838 0.85 23.36 16.59
CA LEU A 838 0.67 23.68 18.01
C LEU A 838 1.14 22.54 18.92
N ARG A 839 0.88 21.28 18.57
CA ARG A 839 1.30 20.10 19.34
C ARG A 839 2.81 19.88 19.31
N GLY A 840 3.41 19.89 18.13
CA GLY A 840 4.85 19.66 17.94
C GLY A 840 5.72 20.75 18.54
N LEU A 841 5.19 21.98 18.66
CA LEU A 841 5.84 23.10 19.35
C LEU A 841 5.31 23.29 20.78
N ASN A 842 4.70 22.24 21.37
CA ASN A 842 4.20 22.18 22.75
C ASN A 842 3.49 23.48 23.21
N ALA A 843 2.58 23.99 22.36
CA ALA A 843 1.95 25.28 22.60
C ALA A 843 1.06 25.23 23.84
N THR A 844 1.21 26.23 24.72
CA THR A 844 0.49 26.33 25.99
C THR A 844 -0.06 27.74 26.21
N SER A 845 -1.06 27.89 27.06
CA SER A 845 -1.54 29.18 27.52
C SER A 845 -1.49 29.26 29.05
N PRO A 846 -1.43 30.47 29.64
CA PRO A 846 -1.45 30.67 31.10
C PRO A 846 -2.61 29.97 31.84
N THR A 847 -3.75 29.79 31.16
CA THR A 847 -4.99 29.22 31.72
C THR A 847 -5.20 27.74 31.41
N GLY A 848 -4.35 27.11 30.58
CA GLY A 848 -4.65 25.79 30.01
C GLY A 848 -5.87 25.79 29.08
N ARG A 849 -6.29 26.97 28.58
CA ARG A 849 -7.39 27.12 27.63
C ARG A 849 -6.91 27.63 26.27
N ASN A 850 -7.62 27.22 25.23
CA ASN A 850 -7.45 27.78 23.89
C ASN A 850 -8.59 28.77 23.60
N LYS A 851 -8.45 29.55 22.53
CA LYS A 851 -9.47 30.44 21.98
C LYS A 851 -9.54 30.26 20.46
N ILE A 852 -9.79 29.03 20.03
CA ILE A 852 -9.83 28.64 18.62
C ILE A 852 -11.28 28.28 18.26
N TRP A 853 -11.89 29.09 17.39
CA TRP A 853 -13.31 29.01 17.06
C TRP A 853 -13.51 28.99 15.53
N TYR A 854 -13.33 30.14 14.90
CA TYR A 854 -13.58 30.37 13.47
C TYR A 854 -12.26 30.40 12.69
N LEU A 855 -12.09 29.43 11.79
CA LEU A 855 -10.94 29.24 10.90
C LEU A 855 -11.37 29.04 9.44
N ASP A 856 -12.66 29.19 9.16
CA ASP A 856 -13.35 28.91 7.90
C ASP A 856 -13.18 29.97 6.81
N SER A 857 -12.64 31.16 7.13
CA SER A 857 -12.23 32.14 6.10
C SER A 857 -11.21 31.52 5.14
N ALA A 858 -11.46 31.70 3.83
CA ALA A 858 -10.53 31.27 2.79
C ALA A 858 -9.36 32.25 2.59
N ASP A 859 -9.59 33.55 2.73
CA ASP A 859 -8.62 34.62 2.42
C ASP A 859 -7.67 34.97 3.58
N GLU A 860 -8.08 34.67 4.82
CA GLU A 860 -7.27 34.87 6.03
C GLU A 860 -7.21 33.65 6.97
N GLY A 861 -8.10 32.67 6.83
CA GLY A 861 -8.15 31.48 7.70
C GLY A 861 -7.46 30.24 7.12
N LEU A 862 -8.04 29.09 7.44
CA LEU A 862 -7.67 27.76 6.99
C LEU A 862 -8.69 27.16 5.99
N ASN A 863 -9.78 27.86 5.68
CA ASN A 863 -10.90 27.37 4.87
C ASN A 863 -11.56 26.08 5.43
N GLN A 864 -11.40 25.81 6.73
CA GLN A 864 -11.91 24.62 7.41
C GLN A 864 -11.97 24.88 8.93
N SER A 865 -13.12 24.64 9.55
CA SER A 865 -13.30 24.66 11.02
C SER A 865 -14.12 23.43 11.44
N PRO A 866 -13.82 22.77 12.58
CA PRO A 866 -14.65 21.67 13.07
C PRO A 866 -16.12 22.12 13.23
N LEU A 867 -17.08 21.26 12.88
CA LEU A 867 -18.54 21.54 12.89
C LEU A 867 -19.02 22.65 11.94
N LEU A 868 -18.17 23.23 11.07
CA LEU A 868 -18.58 24.22 10.07
C LEU A 868 -18.48 23.66 8.64
N SER A 869 -18.99 22.45 8.42
CA SER A 869 -19.05 21.87 7.08
C SER A 869 -20.03 22.67 6.19
N PRO A 870 -19.66 23.07 4.96
CA PRO A 870 -20.54 23.81 4.06
C PRO A 870 -21.68 22.95 3.49
N SER A 871 -21.67 21.62 3.67
CA SER A 871 -22.72 20.73 3.18
C SER A 871 -22.80 19.40 3.93
N VAL A 872 -23.87 18.64 3.68
CA VAL A 872 -24.01 17.24 4.14
C VAL A 872 -22.91 16.32 3.58
N PHE A 873 -22.26 16.70 2.48
CA PHE A 873 -21.16 15.96 1.84
C PHE A 873 -19.79 16.25 2.45
N ASN A 874 -19.74 16.80 3.67
CA ASN A 874 -18.55 17.35 4.33
C ASN A 874 -17.93 18.55 3.55
N PHE A 875 -16.74 18.99 3.97
CA PHE A 875 -15.90 19.97 3.28
C PHE A 875 -15.52 19.56 1.85
N PHE A 876 -15.39 18.27 1.60
CA PHE A 876 -14.91 17.72 0.33
C PHE A 876 -15.45 16.32 0.06
N SER A 877 -15.61 15.98 -1.22
CA SER A 877 -16.03 14.65 -1.63
C SER A 877 -14.86 13.64 -1.54
N PRO A 878 -15.07 12.42 -1.00
CA PRO A 878 -14.07 11.34 -1.06
C PRO A 878 -13.72 10.89 -2.49
N ASN A 879 -14.49 11.36 -3.49
CA ASN A 879 -14.27 11.11 -4.92
C ASN A 879 -13.80 12.35 -5.70
N TYR A 880 -13.49 13.48 -5.05
CA TYR A 880 -13.03 14.68 -5.75
C TYR A 880 -11.70 14.45 -6.48
N ARG A 881 -11.60 14.94 -7.70
CA ARG A 881 -10.42 14.84 -8.57
C ARG A 881 -9.99 16.25 -8.96
N GLN A 882 -8.82 16.68 -8.51
CA GLN A 882 -8.26 17.96 -8.95
C GLN A 882 -7.99 17.91 -10.47
N PRO A 883 -8.48 18.89 -11.25
CA PRO A 883 -8.16 19.00 -12.68
C PRO A 883 -6.65 19.04 -12.94
N GLY A 884 -6.22 18.48 -14.07
CA GLY A 884 -4.79 18.32 -14.41
C GLY A 884 -4.26 16.91 -14.13
N PRO A 885 -2.98 16.74 -13.76
CA PRO A 885 -2.30 15.45 -13.72
C PRO A 885 -2.99 14.37 -12.87
N LEU A 886 -3.59 14.73 -11.74
CA LEU A 886 -4.26 13.77 -10.85
C LEU A 886 -5.53 13.20 -11.50
N SER A 887 -6.41 14.05 -12.04
CA SER A 887 -7.59 13.59 -12.77
C SER A 887 -7.23 12.81 -14.05
N ALA A 888 -6.19 13.24 -14.78
CA ALA A 888 -5.69 12.53 -15.95
C ALA A 888 -5.13 11.13 -15.62
N ALA A 889 -4.50 10.97 -14.46
CA ALA A 889 -4.05 9.68 -13.91
C ALA A 889 -5.17 8.87 -13.23
N ASN A 890 -6.43 9.31 -13.31
CA ASN A 890 -7.57 8.70 -12.63
C ASN A 890 -7.39 8.57 -11.11
N LEU A 891 -6.67 9.50 -10.48
CA LEU A 891 -6.50 9.62 -9.02
C LEU A 891 -7.52 10.61 -8.42
N VAL A 892 -7.87 10.40 -7.15
CA VAL A 892 -8.66 11.33 -6.32
C VAL A 892 -7.75 12.07 -5.35
N ALA A 893 -8.16 13.27 -4.93
CA ALA A 893 -7.46 14.06 -3.92
C ALA A 893 -8.48 14.90 -3.14
N PRO A 894 -9.25 14.31 -2.21
CA PRO A 894 -10.41 14.95 -1.57
C PRO A 894 -10.11 16.37 -1.05
N GLU A 895 -9.05 16.52 -0.27
CA GLU A 895 -8.70 17.77 0.42
C GLU A 895 -8.30 18.91 -0.54
N PHE A 896 -8.00 18.61 -1.81
CA PHE A 896 -7.75 19.65 -2.82
C PHE A 896 -9.03 20.45 -3.15
N GLN A 897 -10.22 19.91 -2.91
CA GLN A 897 -11.49 20.62 -3.18
C GLN A 897 -11.63 21.93 -2.38
N ILE A 898 -11.03 22.01 -1.19
CA ILE A 898 -10.97 23.23 -0.36
C ILE A 898 -9.64 23.99 -0.52
N THR A 899 -8.78 23.59 -1.46
CA THR A 899 -7.46 24.17 -1.74
C THR A 899 -7.51 24.95 -3.06
N THR A 900 -8.14 26.13 -3.00
CA THR A 900 -8.23 27.10 -4.09
C THR A 900 -7.05 28.07 -4.05
N GLU A 901 -6.88 28.88 -5.09
CA GLU A 901 -5.87 29.94 -5.13
C GLU A 901 -6.03 30.90 -3.94
N THR A 902 -7.27 31.23 -3.58
CA THR A 902 -7.60 32.05 -2.40
C THR A 902 -7.20 31.36 -1.11
N SER A 903 -7.63 30.10 -0.89
CA SER A 903 -7.33 29.38 0.36
C SER A 903 -5.87 29.00 0.53
N MET A 904 -5.13 28.84 -0.57
CA MET A 904 -3.67 28.78 -0.53
C MET A 904 -3.08 30.08 0.01
N VAL A 905 -3.42 31.25 -0.55
CA VAL A 905 -2.91 32.55 -0.07
C VAL A 905 -3.32 32.82 1.38
N GLY A 906 -4.57 32.55 1.75
CA GLY A 906 -5.05 32.71 3.14
C GLY A 906 -4.32 31.81 4.13
N THR A 907 -4.15 30.53 3.79
CA THR A 907 -3.40 29.58 4.64
C THR A 907 -1.93 29.99 4.78
N LEU A 908 -1.27 30.46 3.71
CA LEU A 908 0.10 30.98 3.77
C LEU A 908 0.18 32.20 4.72
N ASN A 909 -0.78 33.14 4.63
CA ASN A 909 -0.88 34.29 5.53
C ASN A 909 -1.16 33.87 7.00
N PHE A 910 -2.01 32.87 7.22
CA PHE A 910 -2.33 32.33 8.53
C PHE A 910 -1.09 31.77 9.23
N PHE A 911 -0.39 30.83 8.58
CA PHE A 911 0.85 30.25 9.14
C PHE A 911 1.96 31.29 9.26
N ALA A 912 2.05 32.26 8.33
CA ALA A 912 3.02 33.34 8.43
C ALA A 912 2.80 34.21 9.67
N ARG A 913 1.55 34.54 10.02
CA ARG A 913 1.21 35.28 11.26
C ARG A 913 1.50 34.43 12.51
N LEU A 914 1.10 33.15 12.52
CA LEU A 914 1.35 32.21 13.61
C LEU A 914 2.85 32.12 13.95
N VAL A 915 3.68 31.85 12.93
CA VAL A 915 5.14 31.70 13.07
C VAL A 915 5.79 33.04 13.46
N LYS A 916 5.42 34.15 12.79
CA LYS A 916 5.93 35.50 13.13
C LYS A 916 5.69 35.85 14.60
N ASN A 917 4.48 35.58 15.10
CA ASN A 917 4.07 35.92 16.46
C ASN A 917 4.58 34.93 17.51
N GLY A 918 5.03 33.74 17.11
CA GLY A 918 5.34 32.64 18.04
C GLY A 918 4.13 32.17 18.86
N SER A 919 2.92 32.57 18.45
CA SER A 919 1.70 32.44 19.27
C SER A 919 0.43 32.61 18.45
N TYR A 920 -0.69 32.09 18.98
CA TYR A 920 -2.05 32.26 18.47
C TYR A 920 -2.98 32.82 19.55
N GLY A 921 -3.95 33.65 19.16
CA GLY A 921 -4.90 34.26 20.07
C GLY A 921 -4.34 35.43 20.88
N SER A 922 -5.00 35.75 22.00
CA SER A 922 -4.76 36.96 22.79
C SER A 922 -5.08 36.76 24.26
N GLY A 923 -4.53 37.61 25.15
CA GLY A 923 -4.82 37.55 26.58
C GLY A 923 -4.23 36.32 27.28
N ASP A 924 -4.96 35.83 28.28
CA ASP A 924 -4.64 34.68 29.14
C ASP A 924 -4.94 33.31 28.50
N THR A 925 -5.64 33.30 27.37
CA THR A 925 -5.90 32.14 26.49
C THR A 925 -4.95 32.09 25.28
N LYS A 926 -4.00 33.04 25.18
CA LYS A 926 -2.99 33.08 24.10
C LYS A 926 -2.10 31.84 24.16
N LEU A 927 -2.18 31.02 23.12
CA LEU A 927 -1.32 29.88 22.90
C LEU A 927 0.07 30.37 22.49
N THR A 928 1.09 30.10 23.29
CA THR A 928 2.49 30.44 23.01
C THR A 928 3.26 29.16 22.70
N MET A 929 3.97 29.14 21.57
CA MET A 929 4.75 27.99 21.11
C MET A 929 6.11 27.94 21.83
N ASP A 930 6.49 26.77 22.32
CA ASP A 930 7.80 26.54 22.91
C ASP A 930 8.85 26.35 21.79
N LEU A 931 9.71 27.35 21.64
CA LEU A 931 10.80 27.34 20.66
C LEU A 931 12.16 27.03 21.30
N THR A 932 12.22 26.66 22.58
CA THR A 932 13.46 26.53 23.35
C THR A 932 14.43 25.52 22.72
N GLN A 933 13.94 24.32 22.37
CA GLN A 933 14.76 23.29 21.73
C GLN A 933 15.22 23.71 20.33
N LEU A 934 14.35 24.35 19.54
CA LEU A 934 14.69 24.81 18.19
C LEU A 934 15.70 25.96 18.22
N ASN A 935 15.59 26.87 19.20
CA ASN A 935 16.52 27.97 19.42
C ASN A 935 17.92 27.47 19.75
N ALA A 936 18.04 26.37 20.52
CA ALA A 936 19.33 25.72 20.77
C ALA A 936 19.95 25.13 19.49
N LEU A 937 19.14 24.71 18.51
CA LEU A 937 19.59 24.18 17.22
C LEU A 937 19.83 25.28 16.15
N ALA A 938 19.41 26.52 16.37
CA ALA A 938 19.45 27.59 15.37
C ALA A 938 20.85 27.92 14.83
N GLY A 939 21.90 27.67 15.62
CA GLY A 939 23.30 27.80 15.22
C GLY A 939 23.78 26.71 14.24
N SER A 940 23.05 25.60 14.13
CA SER A 940 23.38 24.44 13.30
C SER A 940 22.25 24.16 12.30
N PRO A 941 22.16 24.90 11.17
CA PRO A 941 21.05 24.80 10.21
C PRO A 941 20.68 23.39 9.75
N GLY A 942 21.68 22.52 9.56
CA GLY A 942 21.44 21.11 9.20
C GLY A 942 20.69 20.35 10.31
N ALA A 943 21.15 20.45 11.55
CA ALA A 943 20.51 19.78 12.69
C ALA A 943 19.10 20.33 12.98
N LEU A 944 18.88 21.64 12.79
CA LEU A 944 17.53 22.22 12.88
C LEU A 944 16.62 21.69 11.76
N ALA A 945 17.11 21.62 10.52
CA ALA A 945 16.35 21.06 9.39
C ALA A 945 16.01 19.58 9.61
N ASP A 946 16.96 18.77 10.09
CA ASP A 946 16.77 17.34 10.35
C ASP A 946 15.79 17.09 11.51
N HIS A 947 15.81 17.93 12.56
CA HIS A 947 14.83 17.89 13.65
C HIS A 947 13.42 18.24 13.16
N LEU A 948 13.27 19.32 12.38
CA LEU A 948 11.98 19.73 11.80
C LEU A 948 11.45 18.70 10.78
N SER A 949 12.35 18.07 10.02
CA SER A 949 12.03 16.95 9.12
C SER A 949 11.37 15.80 9.88
N LEU A 950 11.93 15.38 11.02
CA LEU A 950 11.35 14.33 11.85
C LEU A 950 9.97 14.70 12.40
N LEU A 951 9.85 15.90 12.97
CA LEU A 951 8.68 16.35 13.73
C LEU A 951 7.45 16.66 12.86
N PHE A 952 7.66 17.14 11.64
CA PHE A 952 6.57 17.60 10.75
C PHE A 952 6.46 16.81 9.44
N MET A 953 7.57 16.27 8.94
CA MET A 953 7.66 15.58 7.63
C MET A 953 8.00 14.10 7.77
N ASN A 954 7.89 13.51 8.96
CA ASN A 954 8.18 12.10 9.24
C ASN A 954 9.62 11.66 8.85
N GLY A 955 10.58 12.58 8.83
CA GLY A 955 11.94 12.33 8.34
C GLY A 955 12.06 12.26 6.80
N ALA A 956 11.04 12.69 6.07
CA ALA A 956 10.95 12.65 4.60
C ALA A 956 11.07 14.04 3.93
N MET A 957 11.65 15.03 4.62
CA MET A 957 12.05 16.30 4.00
C MET A 957 12.92 16.04 2.75
N SER A 958 12.54 16.64 1.62
CA SER A 958 13.29 16.54 0.37
C SER A 958 14.66 17.21 0.49
N GLU A 959 15.65 16.72 -0.26
CA GLU A 959 16.98 17.33 -0.31
C GLU A 959 16.92 18.78 -0.83
N ALA A 960 15.99 19.08 -1.73
CA ALA A 960 15.74 20.44 -2.23
C ALA A 960 15.27 21.38 -1.11
N LEU A 961 14.28 20.98 -0.29
CA LEU A 961 13.83 21.78 0.85
C LEU A 961 14.92 21.91 1.91
N ARG A 962 15.61 20.81 2.25
CA ARG A 962 16.70 20.80 3.23
C ARG A 962 17.82 21.76 2.82
N THR A 963 18.25 21.71 1.56
CA THR A 963 19.28 22.59 1.00
C THR A 963 18.82 24.04 1.03
N THR A 964 17.58 24.32 0.60
CA THR A 964 16.99 25.67 0.65
C THR A 964 16.97 26.23 2.07
N MET A 965 16.58 25.41 3.06
CA MET A 965 16.57 25.79 4.47
C MET A 965 17.99 26.04 5.00
N VAL A 966 18.92 25.12 4.78
CA VAL A 966 20.32 25.26 5.24
C VAL A 966 20.98 26.51 4.66
N ILE A 967 20.81 26.79 3.35
CA ILE A 967 21.33 28.00 2.71
C ILE A 967 20.69 29.24 3.32
N THR A 968 19.35 29.30 3.36
CA THR A 968 18.61 30.46 3.88
C THR A 968 19.07 30.82 5.29
N LEU A 969 19.07 29.85 6.20
CA LEU A 969 19.47 30.05 7.60
C LEU A 969 20.96 30.39 7.74
N SER A 970 21.83 29.89 6.87
CA SER A 970 23.26 30.22 6.90
C SER A 970 23.55 31.66 6.46
N THR A 971 22.70 32.25 5.60
CA THR A 971 22.80 33.68 5.22
C THR A 971 22.25 34.64 6.27
N MET A 972 21.43 34.15 7.21
CA MET A 972 20.90 34.97 8.31
C MET A 972 21.97 35.21 9.39
N PRO A 973 22.05 36.42 9.98
CA PRO A 973 23.01 36.69 11.05
C PRO A 973 22.94 35.68 12.21
N MET A 974 24.10 35.21 12.65
CA MET A 974 24.27 34.54 13.94
C MET A 974 24.78 35.59 14.95
N PRO A 975 24.27 35.65 16.19
CA PRO A 975 24.75 36.63 17.16
C PRO A 975 26.18 36.32 17.62
N ALA A 976 27.15 37.03 17.04
CA ALA A 976 28.48 37.18 17.63
C ALA A 976 28.40 38.13 18.83
N THR A 977 28.17 37.58 20.03
CA THR A 977 28.46 38.19 21.36
C THR A 977 28.17 39.68 21.54
N LYS A 978 27.11 40.22 20.90
CA LYS A 978 26.62 41.58 21.18
C LYS A 978 25.56 41.54 22.27
N THR A 979 25.89 42.17 23.38
CA THR A 979 24.98 42.44 24.51
C THR A 979 23.81 43.30 24.05
N GLY A 980 22.60 42.75 24.01
CA GLY A 980 21.36 43.46 23.67
C GLY A 980 20.35 42.61 22.89
N ASP A 981 20.73 42.11 21.71
CA ASP A 981 19.79 41.60 20.69
C ASP A 981 19.87 40.08 20.41
N SER A 982 20.61 39.33 21.22
CA SER A 982 20.95 37.91 20.94
C SER A 982 19.73 36.97 20.87
N GLY A 983 18.70 37.19 21.68
CA GLY A 983 17.50 36.33 21.72
C GLY A 983 16.58 36.47 20.50
N ALA A 984 16.50 37.67 19.90
CA ALA A 984 15.63 37.93 18.76
C ALA A 984 16.16 37.23 17.49
N THR A 985 17.44 37.42 17.17
CA THR A 985 18.06 36.88 15.95
C THR A 985 18.12 35.34 15.90
N ILE A 986 18.30 34.68 17.04
CA ILE A 986 18.19 33.21 17.17
C ILE A 986 16.76 32.76 16.86
N THR A 987 15.78 33.43 17.47
CA THR A 987 14.36 33.13 17.27
C THR A 987 13.92 33.39 15.83
N ASP A 988 14.46 34.41 15.16
CA ASP A 988 14.15 34.71 13.76
C ASP A 988 14.65 33.63 12.80
N ARG A 989 15.81 33.00 13.07
CA ARG A 989 16.28 31.82 12.31
C ARG A 989 15.31 30.64 12.47
N VAL A 990 14.85 30.35 13.69
CA VAL A 990 13.83 29.32 13.93
C VAL A 990 12.52 29.65 13.22
N LYS A 991 12.06 30.90 13.26
CA LYS A 991 10.86 31.34 12.54
C LYS A 991 11.00 31.22 11.03
N ALA A 992 12.17 31.52 10.46
CA ALA A 992 12.42 31.30 9.04
C ALA A 992 12.37 29.81 8.67
N ALA A 993 12.92 28.93 9.52
CA ALA A 993 12.85 27.47 9.32
C ALA A 993 11.40 26.96 9.40
N LEU A 994 10.64 27.38 10.42
CA LEU A 994 9.23 27.03 10.58
C LEU A 994 8.34 27.59 9.46
N MET A 995 8.67 28.75 8.91
CA MET A 995 8.01 29.26 7.71
C MET A 995 8.24 28.32 6.54
N LEU A 996 9.50 27.96 6.24
CA LEU A 996 9.84 27.04 5.15
C LEU A 996 9.17 25.66 5.31
N VAL A 997 9.00 25.17 6.55
CA VAL A 997 8.15 23.99 6.83
C VAL A 997 6.69 24.26 6.44
N ALA A 998 6.09 25.34 6.94
CA ALA A 998 4.67 25.62 6.77
C ALA A 998 4.24 25.83 5.31
N LEU A 999 5.12 26.35 4.45
CA LEU A 999 4.83 26.60 3.03
C LEU A 999 5.23 25.43 2.10
N SER A 1000 5.90 24.38 2.60
CA SER A 1000 6.46 23.32 1.77
C SER A 1000 5.46 22.22 1.38
N PRO A 1001 5.43 21.75 0.12
CA PRO A 1001 4.73 20.54 -0.29
C PRO A 1001 5.05 19.31 0.56
N ASP A 1002 6.30 19.17 1.04
CA ASP A 1002 6.74 18.05 1.90
C ASP A 1002 5.99 18.00 3.24
N TYR A 1003 5.48 19.17 3.69
CA TYR A 1003 4.63 19.28 4.87
C TYR A 1003 3.13 19.33 4.53
N VAL A 1004 2.74 19.87 3.38
CA VAL A 1004 1.33 19.86 2.96
C VAL A 1004 0.87 18.44 2.62
N ILE A 1005 1.73 17.59 2.04
CA ILE A 1005 1.42 16.21 1.68
C ILE A 1005 1.86 15.23 2.77
N GLN A 1006 0.89 14.50 3.34
CA GLN A 1006 1.12 13.37 4.23
C GLN A 1006 1.50 12.14 3.40
N LYS A 1007 2.61 11.52 3.77
CA LYS A 1007 3.14 10.27 3.19
C LYS A 1007 3.38 9.26 4.30
#